data_AF-A0A2E3L554-F1
#
_entry.id   AF-A0A2E3L554-F1
#
_cell.length_a   1.000
_cell.length_b   1.000
_cell.length_c   1.000
_cell.angle_alpha   90.00
_cell.angle_beta   90.00
_cell.angle_gamma   90.00
#
_symmetry.space_group_name_H-M   'P 1'
#
loop_
_entity.id
_entity.type
_entity.pdbx_description
1 polymer ?
#
loop_
_entity_poly.entity_id
_entity_poly.type
_entity_poly.pdbx_seq_one_letter_code
_entity_poly.pdbx_strand_id
1 'polypeptide(L)'
;MDLTVNQALAKAVQFHKSRKLSEAEQIYRAILKVDPKHSDANHNLGLIALSVGQPEAALPFFEKATRDNKTVPQYWISYIETLLKLNNLALARVCWDEIIRIGLDPTVLEVVRLKLSAAENNARSQSLLSQMINDFNVGNLSKARRVGQVLLIQSPAEAHSLSIMGAISSQFGKLNEAYVHFKSAVIVDPMYSEAYNNLAIVSQDKGFKREALNSRIRSLTLQPDFPDPYLKVIDSFIATSQFVRARQLVMAAKILRPDDIELDTRMAIISEFLNNFNVAIKFCEKVLKNKPLYAELYNTRANISAKTQQLEKAENFYRKGIVLKPELHDIYFGLGRVQRQCTNYESAIKNVSRSLIVNPTFPLVLNDLGLIHLDFYDLENSISSFKKALVVEPNYLVSFNNLMLAESYNDFKDESLIKRRKQGLFLASSDNNKSEALPITCLLPFGRAGSIFLQSLFDGHPDIATLPGVYFQGWFGEEAWNFFKPSYNDPSWKKALARKIITHYEPLFDANSRKNVFGTPFGQTPWLARASGFANMGPKGCEFFKVDAIEFAARFLRLIDGYSSVNKRQVFELVHLAFSSLSLYSQEYDNIEPNQILYHIHLPDADQLCNFSASYPKSKYLFIVRHPIQGLESWMLTGLKNFEERHGYREFGKRNFCEFSVKEVLDFNQGWRKVVEPIHSMFNLLMLPNIDSKVCRGVKLEDIKRSPRQILPKLASWLNISNDEALYNPTFSGMEYWGPISVNSGLVRGFDAKPLDLTIGRILGQRDIKILETLFWVLMKEYKYTTKTYEDFERDLSDVAPWLDEPFEFETRLFGRFFDNSNPITEHPIFQSTHKLVKLTWTKLSTGKHYTNVPPPLIV
;
A
#
# COMPACT_ATOMS: atom_id res chain seq x y z
N MET A 1 -78.99 -27.97 -49.52
CA MET A 1 -79.81 -26.85 -49.02
C MET A 1 -78.97 -25.61 -49.19
N ASP A 2 -79.32 -24.78 -50.17
CA ASP A 2 -78.65 -23.50 -50.38
C ASP A 2 -78.99 -22.58 -49.21
N LEU A 3 -77.99 -22.25 -48.41
CA LEU A 3 -78.12 -21.26 -47.35
C LEU A 3 -78.32 -19.89 -48.00
N THR A 4 -79.29 -19.12 -47.50
CA THR A 4 -79.40 -17.71 -47.87
C THR A 4 -78.16 -16.92 -47.40
N VAL A 5 -77.83 -15.81 -48.05
CA VAL A 5 -76.66 -14.97 -47.70
C VAL A 5 -76.65 -14.59 -46.22
N ASN A 6 -77.80 -14.24 -45.64
CA ASN A 6 -77.93 -13.92 -44.21
C ASN A 6 -77.66 -15.11 -43.28
N GLN A 7 -78.11 -16.32 -43.65
CA GLN A 7 -77.83 -17.54 -42.90
C GLN A 7 -76.36 -17.95 -42.99
N ALA A 8 -75.76 -17.78 -44.18
CA ALA A 8 -74.33 -17.99 -44.38
C ALA A 8 -73.49 -17.00 -43.56
N LEU A 9 -73.89 -15.72 -43.51
CA LEU A 9 -73.23 -14.69 -42.72
C LEU A 9 -73.29 -14.99 -41.22
N ALA A 10 -74.47 -15.35 -40.69
CA ALA A 10 -74.64 -15.70 -39.28
C ALA A 10 -73.76 -16.90 -38.89
N LYS A 11 -73.68 -17.93 -39.76
CA LYS A 11 -72.80 -19.09 -39.58
C LYS A 11 -71.31 -18.73 -39.62
N ALA A 12 -70.91 -17.85 -40.55
CA ALA A 12 -69.54 -17.36 -40.65
C ALA A 12 -69.13 -16.55 -39.41
N VAL A 13 -70.01 -15.69 -38.91
CA VAL A 13 -69.79 -14.92 -37.67
C VAL A 13 -69.69 -15.85 -36.46
N GLN A 14 -70.48 -16.92 -36.40
CA GLN A 14 -70.37 -17.92 -35.34
C GLN A 14 -69.03 -18.65 -35.38
N PHE A 15 -68.56 -19.07 -36.55
CA PHE A 15 -67.23 -19.68 -36.69
C PHE A 15 -66.10 -18.69 -36.35
N HIS A 16 -66.23 -17.43 -36.76
CA HIS A 16 -65.28 -16.38 -36.42
C HIS A 16 -65.19 -16.17 -34.90
N LYS A 17 -66.34 -16.07 -34.21
CA LYS A 17 -66.40 -15.96 -32.73
C LYS A 17 -65.81 -17.19 -32.03
N SER A 18 -65.98 -18.37 -32.61
CA SER A 18 -65.41 -19.63 -32.10
C SER A 18 -63.94 -19.86 -32.51
N ARG A 19 -63.23 -18.85 -33.03
CA ARG A 19 -61.83 -18.91 -33.51
C ARG A 19 -61.56 -19.93 -34.63
N LYS A 20 -62.60 -20.38 -35.33
CA LYS A 20 -62.50 -21.22 -36.54
C LYS A 20 -62.32 -20.34 -37.77
N LEU A 21 -61.15 -19.71 -37.87
CA LEU A 21 -60.89 -18.61 -38.81
C LEU A 21 -60.89 -19.08 -40.28
N SER A 22 -60.38 -20.29 -40.57
CA SER A 22 -60.33 -20.83 -41.93
C SER A 22 -61.74 -21.12 -42.47
N GLU A 23 -62.58 -21.73 -41.64
CA GLU A 23 -63.96 -22.04 -41.99
C GLU A 23 -64.82 -20.78 -42.10
N ALA A 24 -64.58 -19.77 -41.25
CA ALA A 24 -65.22 -18.48 -41.37
C ALA A 24 -64.80 -17.74 -42.64
N GLU A 25 -63.50 -17.70 -42.96
CA GLU A 25 -62.95 -17.08 -44.17
C GLU A 25 -63.53 -17.69 -45.44
N GLN A 26 -63.62 -19.02 -45.52
CA GLN A 26 -64.21 -19.72 -46.67
C GLN A 26 -65.66 -19.27 -46.92
N ILE A 27 -66.46 -19.14 -45.85
CA ILE A 27 -67.86 -18.73 -45.97
C ILE A 27 -67.95 -17.24 -46.34
N TYR A 28 -67.16 -16.35 -45.73
CA TYR A 28 -67.15 -14.93 -46.13
C TYR A 28 -66.75 -14.75 -47.59
N ARG A 29 -65.75 -15.50 -48.08
CA ARG A 29 -65.37 -15.49 -49.51
C ARG A 29 -66.47 -16.04 -50.41
N ALA A 30 -67.20 -17.07 -49.97
CA ALA A 30 -68.35 -17.59 -50.71
C ALA A 30 -69.48 -16.55 -50.78
N ILE A 31 -69.74 -15.81 -49.70
CA ILE A 31 -70.68 -14.67 -49.69
C ILE A 31 -70.24 -13.63 -50.72
N LEU A 32 -68.96 -13.24 -50.73
CA LEU A 32 -68.44 -12.24 -51.68
C LEU A 32 -68.40 -12.70 -53.15
N LYS A 33 -68.48 -14.01 -53.42
CA LYS A 33 -68.66 -14.51 -54.79
C LYS A 33 -70.08 -14.27 -55.31
N VAL A 34 -71.07 -14.31 -54.42
CA VAL A 34 -72.49 -14.12 -54.76
C VAL A 34 -72.87 -12.64 -54.68
N ASP A 35 -72.40 -11.94 -53.66
CA ASP A 35 -72.56 -10.49 -53.47
C ASP A 35 -71.19 -9.84 -53.18
N PRO A 36 -70.47 -9.38 -54.23
CA PRO A 36 -69.18 -8.74 -54.08
C PRO A 36 -69.17 -7.46 -53.23
N LYS A 37 -70.33 -6.80 -53.05
CA LYS A 37 -70.46 -5.54 -52.31
C LYS A 37 -70.91 -5.73 -50.85
N HIS A 38 -71.03 -6.97 -50.38
CA HIS A 38 -71.49 -7.26 -49.02
C HIS A 38 -70.53 -6.69 -47.96
N SER A 39 -70.96 -5.66 -47.23
CA SER A 39 -70.06 -4.90 -46.34
C SER A 39 -69.62 -5.68 -45.09
N ASP A 40 -70.51 -6.46 -44.45
CA ASP A 40 -70.13 -7.27 -43.27
C ASP A 40 -69.12 -8.37 -43.61
N ALA A 41 -69.27 -9.04 -44.76
CA ALA A 41 -68.34 -10.09 -45.20
C ALA A 41 -66.96 -9.49 -45.54
N ASN A 42 -66.91 -8.33 -46.19
CA ASN A 42 -65.66 -7.59 -46.40
C ASN A 42 -65.05 -7.15 -45.06
N HIS A 43 -65.80 -6.51 -44.16
CA HIS A 43 -65.28 -6.08 -42.87
C HIS A 43 -64.72 -7.25 -42.03
N ASN A 44 -65.45 -8.36 -41.94
CA ASN A 44 -65.01 -9.53 -41.18
C ASN A 44 -63.79 -10.23 -41.80
N LEU A 45 -63.62 -10.22 -43.13
CA LEU A 45 -62.38 -10.70 -43.77
C LEU A 45 -61.18 -9.80 -43.43
N GLY A 46 -61.39 -8.49 -43.36
CA GLY A 46 -60.37 -7.56 -42.86
C GLY A 46 -59.97 -7.86 -41.42
N LEU A 47 -60.94 -8.13 -40.54
CA LEU A 47 -60.66 -8.52 -39.15
C LEU A 47 -59.92 -9.86 -39.05
N ILE A 48 -60.26 -10.85 -39.88
CA ILE A 48 -59.51 -12.11 -39.95
C ILE A 48 -58.06 -11.84 -40.36
N ALA A 49 -57.82 -11.05 -41.42
CA ALA A 49 -56.49 -10.68 -41.87
C ALA A 49 -55.67 -9.99 -40.77
N LEU A 50 -56.28 -9.11 -39.97
CA LEU A 50 -55.63 -8.52 -38.78
C LEU A 50 -55.27 -9.59 -37.73
N SER A 51 -56.15 -10.56 -37.48
CA SER A 51 -55.94 -11.61 -36.48
C SER A 51 -54.81 -12.59 -36.84
N VAL A 52 -54.53 -12.79 -38.12
CA VAL A 52 -53.37 -13.55 -38.62
C VAL A 52 -52.13 -12.70 -38.86
N GLY A 53 -52.12 -11.45 -38.38
CA GLY A 53 -50.94 -10.59 -38.41
C GLY A 53 -50.63 -9.96 -39.78
N GLN A 54 -51.63 -9.85 -40.66
CA GLN A 54 -51.49 -9.28 -42.01
C GLN A 54 -52.28 -7.97 -42.16
N PRO A 55 -51.84 -6.86 -41.54
CA PRO A 55 -52.55 -5.58 -41.58
C PRO A 55 -52.66 -4.96 -42.97
N GLU A 56 -51.65 -5.11 -43.84
CA GLU A 56 -51.69 -4.61 -45.22
C GLU A 56 -52.78 -5.33 -46.04
N ALA A 57 -52.93 -6.64 -45.85
CA ALA A 57 -53.94 -7.45 -46.53
C ALA A 57 -55.37 -7.11 -46.07
N ALA A 58 -55.53 -6.52 -44.88
CA ALA A 58 -56.82 -6.12 -44.34
C ALA A 58 -57.36 -4.82 -44.97
N LEU A 59 -56.48 -3.91 -45.41
CA LEU A 59 -56.86 -2.59 -45.93
C LEU A 59 -57.88 -2.64 -47.08
N PRO A 60 -57.70 -3.46 -48.15
CA PRO A 60 -58.64 -3.48 -49.27
C PRO A 60 -60.03 -3.97 -48.87
N PHE A 61 -60.11 -4.82 -47.84
CA PHE A 61 -61.39 -5.32 -47.32
C PHE A 61 -62.12 -4.24 -46.53
N PHE A 62 -61.42 -3.50 -45.67
CA PHE A 62 -62.01 -2.39 -44.92
C PHE A 62 -62.41 -1.21 -45.81
N GLU A 63 -61.60 -0.90 -46.83
CA GLU A 63 -61.93 0.11 -47.84
C GLU A 63 -63.24 -0.24 -48.58
N LYS A 64 -63.40 -1.50 -49.02
CA LYS A 64 -64.64 -1.96 -49.65
C LYS A 64 -65.84 -1.88 -48.70
N ALA A 65 -65.67 -2.32 -47.44
CA ALA A 65 -66.74 -2.28 -46.45
C ALA A 65 -67.23 -0.86 -46.17
N THR A 66 -66.30 0.09 -45.99
CA THR A 66 -66.61 1.51 -45.74
C THR A 66 -67.16 2.22 -46.97
N ARG A 67 -66.68 1.88 -48.18
CA ARG A 67 -67.19 2.44 -49.44
C ARG A 67 -68.64 2.01 -49.73
N ASP A 68 -68.94 0.73 -49.53
CA ASP A 68 -70.22 0.14 -49.94
C ASP A 68 -71.31 0.32 -48.85
N ASN A 69 -70.92 0.46 -47.57
CA ASN A 69 -71.82 0.91 -46.49
C ASN A 69 -71.12 1.89 -45.54
N LYS A 70 -71.44 3.17 -45.73
CA LYS A 70 -70.83 4.30 -45.02
C LYS A 70 -71.39 4.55 -43.62
N THR A 71 -72.55 3.99 -43.29
CA THR A 71 -73.32 4.33 -42.08
C THR A 71 -72.91 3.54 -40.84
N VAL A 72 -72.14 2.46 -41.00
CA VAL A 72 -71.73 1.59 -39.89
C VAL A 72 -70.41 2.10 -39.29
N PRO A 73 -70.39 2.58 -38.04
CA PRO A 73 -69.20 3.22 -37.47
C PRO A 73 -68.02 2.28 -37.26
N GLN A 74 -68.29 1.00 -36.95
CA GLN A 74 -67.24 0.01 -36.68
C GLN A 74 -66.33 -0.25 -37.89
N TYR A 75 -66.82 -0.09 -39.11
CA TYR A 75 -66.02 -0.30 -40.33
C TYR A 75 -64.92 0.75 -40.44
N TRP A 76 -65.29 2.01 -40.19
CA TRP A 76 -64.39 3.14 -40.20
C TRP A 76 -63.35 3.08 -39.07
N ILE A 77 -63.76 2.67 -37.87
CA ILE A 77 -62.84 2.47 -36.74
C ILE A 77 -61.75 1.46 -37.13
N SER A 78 -62.12 0.26 -37.59
CA SER A 78 -61.14 -0.77 -37.95
C SER A 78 -60.26 -0.35 -39.13
N TYR A 79 -60.80 0.42 -40.09
CA TYR A 79 -60.00 0.93 -41.19
C TYR A 79 -58.95 1.95 -40.73
N ILE A 80 -59.37 2.97 -39.97
CA ILE A 80 -58.49 4.01 -39.46
C ILE A 80 -57.46 3.43 -38.49
N GLU A 81 -57.85 2.54 -37.59
CA GLU A 81 -56.90 1.85 -36.70
C GLU A 81 -55.82 1.09 -37.48
N THR A 82 -56.21 0.40 -38.56
CA THR A 82 -55.27 -0.34 -39.39
C THR A 82 -54.35 0.62 -40.15
N LEU A 83 -54.87 1.73 -40.68
CA LEU A 83 -54.08 2.77 -41.33
C LEU A 83 -53.08 3.42 -40.37
N LEU A 84 -53.50 3.74 -39.14
CA LEU A 84 -52.61 4.28 -38.10
C LEU A 84 -51.55 3.26 -37.67
N LYS A 85 -51.90 1.98 -37.56
CA LYS A 85 -50.95 0.89 -37.29
C LYS A 85 -49.88 0.76 -38.38
N LEU A 86 -50.25 1.04 -39.63
CA LEU A 86 -49.35 1.07 -40.79
C LEU A 86 -48.69 2.44 -41.01
N ASN A 87 -48.82 3.36 -40.04
CA ASN A 87 -48.27 4.72 -40.07
C ASN A 87 -48.74 5.57 -41.27
N ASN A 88 -49.92 5.27 -41.84
CA ASN A 88 -50.51 6.00 -42.94
C ASN A 88 -51.50 7.07 -42.46
N LEU A 89 -50.96 8.10 -41.82
CA LEU A 89 -51.73 9.19 -41.22
C LEU A 89 -52.51 10.01 -42.28
N ALA A 90 -51.96 10.14 -43.49
CA ALA A 90 -52.58 10.89 -44.58
C ALA A 90 -53.93 10.28 -44.99
N LEU A 91 -53.98 8.97 -45.25
CA LEU A 91 -55.23 8.29 -45.58
C LEU A 91 -56.18 8.22 -44.38
N ALA A 92 -55.65 8.09 -43.15
CA ALA A 92 -56.47 8.13 -41.94
C ALA A 92 -57.21 9.48 -41.78
N ARG A 93 -56.57 10.61 -42.11
CA ARG A 93 -57.22 11.93 -42.16
C ARG A 93 -58.30 12.03 -43.24
N VAL A 94 -58.03 11.49 -44.43
CA VAL A 94 -59.05 11.45 -45.50
C VAL A 94 -60.29 10.68 -45.05
N CYS A 95 -60.09 9.56 -44.34
CA CYS A 95 -61.21 8.81 -43.76
C CYS A 95 -61.94 9.61 -42.67
N TRP A 96 -61.22 10.35 -41.84
CA TRP A 96 -61.79 11.23 -40.81
C TRP A 96 -62.70 12.32 -41.40
N ASP A 97 -62.24 13.01 -42.43
CA ASP A 97 -63.02 14.06 -43.10
C ASP A 97 -64.31 13.48 -43.70
N GLU A 98 -64.24 12.26 -44.24
CA GLU A 98 -65.39 11.53 -44.77
C GLU A 98 -66.41 11.16 -43.68
N ILE A 99 -65.94 10.68 -42.53
CA ILE A 99 -66.78 10.32 -41.36
C ILE A 99 -67.49 11.55 -40.78
N ILE A 100 -66.80 12.71 -40.69
CA ILE A 100 -67.43 13.97 -40.29
C ILE A 100 -68.54 14.34 -41.26
N ARG A 101 -68.29 14.23 -42.57
CA ARG A 101 -69.26 14.57 -43.61
C ARG A 101 -70.52 13.69 -43.57
N ILE A 102 -70.36 12.41 -43.24
CA ILE A 102 -71.47 11.45 -43.12
C ILE A 102 -72.33 11.73 -41.87
N GLY A 103 -71.77 12.36 -40.83
CA GLY A 103 -72.49 12.67 -39.59
C GLY A 103 -72.70 11.45 -38.70
N LEU A 104 -71.65 10.63 -38.51
CA LEU A 104 -71.69 9.46 -37.62
C LEU A 104 -71.79 9.84 -36.13
N ASP A 105 -72.13 8.86 -35.29
CA ASP A 105 -72.35 9.03 -33.85
C ASP A 105 -71.21 9.82 -33.15
N PRO A 106 -71.53 10.87 -32.36
CA PRO A 106 -70.54 11.71 -31.69
C PRO A 106 -69.54 10.96 -30.78
N THR A 107 -69.96 9.84 -30.19
CA THR A 107 -69.08 9.02 -29.33
C THR A 107 -67.99 8.33 -30.15
N VAL A 108 -68.30 7.91 -31.37
CA VAL A 108 -67.34 7.31 -32.31
C VAL A 108 -66.39 8.37 -32.86
N LEU A 109 -66.91 9.57 -33.17
CA LEU A 109 -66.09 10.70 -33.57
C LEU A 109 -65.03 11.02 -32.51
N GLU A 110 -65.39 11.00 -31.23
CA GLU A 110 -64.44 11.27 -30.16
C GLU A 110 -63.34 10.19 -30.05
N VAL A 111 -63.69 8.90 -30.18
CA VAL A 111 -62.72 7.79 -30.15
C VAL A 111 -61.71 7.90 -31.29
N VAL A 112 -62.17 8.21 -32.51
CA VAL A 112 -61.29 8.35 -33.68
C VAL A 112 -60.45 9.63 -33.58
N ARG A 113 -61.03 10.75 -33.10
CA ARG A 113 -60.32 12.01 -32.86
C ARG A 113 -59.14 11.83 -31.91
N LEU A 114 -59.37 11.15 -30.78
CA LEU A 114 -58.32 10.88 -29.80
C LEU A 114 -57.17 10.07 -30.41
N LYS A 115 -57.48 9.02 -31.19
CA LYS A 115 -56.46 8.19 -31.85
C LYS A 115 -55.65 8.95 -32.91
N LEU A 116 -56.30 9.78 -33.70
CA LEU A 116 -55.64 10.66 -34.68
C LEU A 116 -54.73 11.67 -33.98
N SER A 117 -55.24 12.36 -32.95
CA SER A 117 -54.44 13.33 -32.19
C SER A 117 -53.19 12.73 -31.55
N ALA A 118 -53.28 11.50 -31.04
CA ALA A 118 -52.15 10.77 -30.47
C ALA A 118 -51.11 10.41 -31.56
N ALA A 119 -51.55 9.95 -32.74
CA ALA A 119 -50.67 9.65 -33.86
C ALA A 119 -49.98 10.91 -34.42
N GLU A 120 -50.69 12.04 -34.48
CA GLU A 120 -50.17 13.35 -34.91
C GLU A 120 -49.09 13.88 -33.96
N ASN A 121 -49.33 13.79 -32.65
CA ASN A 121 -48.35 14.21 -31.64
C ASN A 121 -47.08 13.36 -31.70
N ASN A 122 -47.20 12.05 -31.96
CA ASN A 122 -46.07 11.16 -32.14
C ASN A 122 -45.26 11.52 -33.40
N ALA A 123 -45.92 11.68 -34.56
CA ALA A 123 -45.27 12.06 -35.81
C ALA A 123 -44.56 13.43 -35.72
N ARG A 124 -45.19 14.40 -35.04
CA ARG A 124 -44.58 15.71 -34.77
C ARG A 124 -43.33 15.61 -33.91
N SER A 125 -43.36 14.77 -32.87
CA SER A 125 -42.23 14.59 -31.96
C SER A 125 -41.04 13.91 -32.66
N GLN A 126 -41.29 12.92 -33.51
CA GLN A 126 -40.26 12.30 -34.35
C GLN A 126 -39.63 13.28 -35.35
N SER A 127 -40.45 14.17 -35.93
CA SER A 127 -39.96 15.23 -36.82
C SER A 127 -39.07 16.23 -36.07
N LEU A 128 -39.49 16.68 -34.89
CA LEU A 128 -38.70 17.57 -34.02
C LEU A 128 -37.39 16.91 -33.57
N LEU A 129 -37.41 15.62 -33.23
CA LEU A 129 -36.21 14.86 -32.88
C LEU A 129 -35.23 14.79 -34.06
N SER A 130 -35.71 14.45 -35.26
CA SER A 130 -34.90 14.43 -36.48
C SER A 130 -34.27 15.79 -36.78
N GLN A 131 -35.05 16.85 -36.62
CA GLN A 131 -34.56 18.22 -36.78
C GLN A 131 -33.48 18.56 -35.75
N MET A 132 -33.70 18.22 -34.49
CA MET A 132 -32.77 18.46 -33.39
C MET A 132 -31.43 17.74 -33.62
N ILE A 133 -31.46 16.48 -34.04
CA ILE A 133 -30.26 15.68 -34.36
C ILE A 133 -29.49 16.33 -35.52
N ASN A 134 -30.19 16.72 -36.60
CA ASN A 134 -29.54 17.36 -37.73
C ASN A 134 -28.90 18.72 -37.34
N ASP A 135 -29.64 19.56 -36.62
CA ASP A 135 -29.11 20.85 -36.15
C ASP A 135 -27.91 20.66 -35.20
N PHE A 136 -27.90 19.60 -34.38
CA PHE A 136 -26.77 19.26 -33.51
C PHE A 136 -25.56 18.79 -34.31
N ASN A 137 -25.74 17.86 -35.26
CA ASN A 137 -24.67 17.32 -36.09
C ASN A 137 -24.00 18.37 -36.99
N VAL A 138 -24.77 19.36 -37.45
CA VAL A 138 -24.27 20.50 -38.26
C VAL A 138 -23.63 21.59 -37.37
N GLY A 139 -23.69 21.47 -36.04
CA GLY A 139 -23.09 22.42 -35.10
C GLY A 139 -23.96 23.65 -34.80
N ASN A 140 -25.22 23.67 -35.22
CA ASN A 140 -26.18 24.75 -34.94
C ASN A 140 -26.80 24.62 -33.54
N LEU A 141 -25.95 24.65 -32.50
CA LEU A 141 -26.32 24.31 -31.11
C LEU A 141 -27.47 25.14 -30.55
N SER A 142 -27.53 26.44 -30.86
CA SER A 142 -28.61 27.33 -30.41
C SER A 142 -29.97 27.02 -31.02
N LYS A 143 -29.98 26.42 -32.23
CA LYS A 143 -31.21 25.99 -32.90
C LYS A 143 -31.62 24.61 -32.37
N ALA A 144 -30.68 23.68 -32.27
CA ALA A 144 -30.89 22.36 -31.67
C ALA A 144 -31.44 22.46 -30.23
N ARG A 145 -30.90 23.37 -29.41
CA ARG A 145 -31.39 23.64 -28.05
C ARG A 145 -32.85 24.08 -28.02
N ARG A 146 -33.25 25.00 -28.90
CA ARG A 146 -34.62 25.52 -28.97
C ARG A 146 -35.60 24.42 -29.38
N VAL A 147 -35.24 23.63 -30.41
CA VAL A 147 -36.04 22.49 -30.88
C VAL A 147 -36.17 21.44 -29.78
N GLY A 148 -35.08 21.12 -29.08
CA GLY A 148 -35.07 20.16 -27.98
C GLY A 148 -35.91 20.59 -26.77
N GLN A 149 -35.92 21.89 -26.42
CA GLN A 149 -36.80 22.41 -25.36
C GLN A 149 -38.28 22.24 -25.71
N VAL A 150 -38.67 22.51 -26.97
CA VAL A 150 -40.04 22.30 -27.44
C VAL A 150 -40.40 20.81 -27.40
N LEU A 151 -39.49 19.94 -27.83
CA LEU A 151 -39.68 18.49 -27.82
C LEU A 151 -39.92 17.95 -26.41
N LEU A 152 -39.11 18.37 -25.42
CA LEU A 152 -39.23 17.93 -24.02
C LEU A 152 -40.50 18.42 -23.31
N ILE A 153 -41.16 19.48 -23.82
CA ILE A 153 -42.45 19.96 -23.30
C ILE A 153 -43.62 19.17 -23.92
N GLN A 154 -43.50 18.78 -25.20
CA GLN A 154 -44.61 18.22 -25.98
C GLN A 154 -44.74 16.69 -25.88
N SER A 155 -43.67 15.99 -25.47
CA SER A 155 -43.63 14.53 -25.43
C SER A 155 -42.90 13.98 -24.20
N PRO A 156 -43.19 12.72 -23.80
CA PRO A 156 -42.40 12.02 -22.79
C PRO A 156 -40.92 12.03 -23.19
N ALA A 157 -40.05 12.49 -22.29
CA ALA A 157 -38.65 12.70 -22.58
C ALA A 157 -37.94 11.39 -22.97
N GLU A 158 -37.54 11.25 -24.23
CA GLU A 158 -36.78 10.10 -24.72
C GLU A 158 -35.30 10.24 -24.37
N ALA A 159 -34.64 9.14 -24.00
CA ALA A 159 -33.26 9.12 -23.52
C ALA A 159 -32.25 9.77 -24.50
N HIS A 160 -32.44 9.58 -25.82
CA HIS A 160 -31.56 10.17 -26.83
C HIS A 160 -31.67 11.70 -26.89
N SER A 161 -32.90 12.24 -26.84
CA SER A 161 -33.14 13.70 -26.80
C SER A 161 -32.54 14.34 -25.54
N LEU A 162 -32.65 13.67 -24.38
CA LEU A 162 -32.05 14.10 -23.13
C LEU A 162 -30.51 14.07 -23.20
N SER A 163 -29.92 13.05 -23.81
CA SER A 163 -28.47 12.96 -24.01
C SER A 163 -27.94 14.11 -24.87
N ILE A 164 -28.60 14.42 -25.99
CA ILE A 164 -28.20 15.55 -26.85
C ILE A 164 -28.37 16.88 -26.11
N MET A 165 -29.45 17.07 -25.35
CA MET A 165 -29.62 18.28 -24.50
C MET A 165 -28.53 18.39 -23.44
N GLY A 166 -28.08 17.27 -22.87
CA GLY A 166 -26.93 17.19 -21.98
C GLY A 166 -25.63 17.62 -22.67
N ALA A 167 -25.37 17.10 -23.87
CA ALA A 167 -24.18 17.43 -24.66
C ALA A 167 -24.15 18.92 -25.05
N ILE A 168 -25.27 19.46 -25.53
CA ILE A 168 -25.43 20.88 -25.81
C ILE A 168 -25.16 21.72 -24.56
N SER A 169 -25.75 21.34 -23.42
CA SER A 169 -25.56 22.06 -22.15
C SER A 169 -24.10 22.06 -21.70
N SER A 170 -23.39 20.94 -21.90
CA SER A 170 -21.96 20.82 -21.61
C SER A 170 -21.12 21.76 -22.48
N GLN A 171 -21.41 21.84 -23.79
CA GLN A 171 -20.71 22.76 -24.70
C GLN A 171 -20.94 24.24 -24.38
N PHE A 172 -22.10 24.58 -23.80
CA PHE A 172 -22.38 25.93 -23.26
C PHE A 172 -21.77 26.18 -21.87
N GLY A 173 -20.96 25.26 -21.32
CA GLY A 173 -20.35 25.37 -19.99
C GLY A 173 -21.35 25.21 -18.82
N LYS A 174 -22.59 24.78 -19.10
CA LYS A 174 -23.66 24.66 -18.11
C LYS A 174 -23.67 23.28 -17.47
N LEU A 175 -22.66 22.99 -16.65
CA LEU A 175 -22.42 21.67 -16.04
C LEU A 175 -23.60 21.14 -15.21
N ASN A 176 -24.36 22.00 -14.53
CA ASN A 176 -25.54 21.58 -13.76
C ASN A 176 -26.69 21.12 -14.66
N GLU A 177 -26.99 21.86 -15.74
CA GLU A 177 -28.00 21.49 -16.71
C GLU A 177 -27.60 20.19 -17.42
N ALA A 178 -26.33 20.06 -17.83
CA ALA A 178 -25.79 18.85 -18.45
C ALA A 178 -25.93 17.62 -17.54
N TYR A 179 -25.59 17.77 -16.25
CA TYR A 179 -25.70 16.70 -15.25
C TYR A 179 -27.14 16.18 -15.14
N VAL A 180 -28.11 17.08 -15.00
CA VAL A 180 -29.53 16.73 -14.87
C VAL A 180 -30.03 15.99 -16.12
N HIS A 181 -29.67 16.48 -17.31
CA HIS A 181 -30.07 15.84 -18.57
C HIS A 181 -29.47 14.44 -18.73
N PHE A 182 -28.17 14.25 -18.50
CA PHE A 182 -27.54 12.92 -18.59
C PHE A 182 -28.06 11.95 -17.52
N LYS A 183 -28.30 12.43 -16.30
CA LYS A 183 -28.89 11.62 -15.23
C LYS A 183 -30.32 11.19 -15.57
N SER A 184 -31.09 12.08 -16.18
CA SER A 184 -32.45 11.77 -16.65
C SER A 184 -32.39 10.76 -17.81
N ALA A 185 -31.44 10.89 -18.74
CA ALA A 185 -31.27 9.97 -19.86
C ALA A 185 -31.04 8.53 -19.40
N VAL A 186 -30.18 8.31 -18.39
CA VAL A 186 -29.92 6.95 -17.85
C VAL A 186 -31.03 6.41 -16.95
N ILE A 187 -31.92 7.28 -16.44
CA ILE A 187 -33.14 6.85 -15.73
C ILE A 187 -34.19 6.37 -16.73
N VAL A 188 -34.35 7.09 -17.85
CA VAL A 188 -35.29 6.75 -18.92
C VAL A 188 -34.85 5.50 -19.67
N ASP A 189 -33.56 5.41 -20.01
CA ASP A 189 -32.97 4.21 -20.60
C ASP A 189 -31.73 3.74 -19.80
N PRO A 190 -31.91 2.78 -18.87
CA PRO A 190 -30.82 2.21 -18.10
C PRO A 190 -29.79 1.41 -18.91
N MET A 191 -30.03 1.14 -20.20
CA MET A 191 -29.12 0.44 -21.11
C MET A 191 -28.33 1.40 -22.02
N TYR A 192 -28.53 2.71 -21.90
CA TYR A 192 -27.87 3.69 -22.77
C TYR A 192 -26.41 3.95 -22.37
N SER A 193 -25.48 3.18 -22.94
CA SER A 193 -24.03 3.24 -22.61
C SER A 193 -23.42 4.64 -22.77
N GLU A 194 -23.70 5.34 -23.87
CA GLU A 194 -23.12 6.66 -24.17
C GLU A 194 -23.54 7.71 -23.12
N ALA A 195 -24.79 7.67 -22.65
CA ALA A 195 -25.29 8.55 -21.61
C ALA A 195 -24.57 8.33 -20.27
N TYR A 196 -24.23 7.08 -19.92
CA TYR A 196 -23.39 6.79 -18.74
C TYR A 196 -21.97 7.34 -18.87
N ASN A 197 -21.36 7.28 -20.06
CA ASN A 197 -20.04 7.89 -20.27
C ASN A 197 -20.09 9.41 -20.15
N ASN A 198 -21.07 10.05 -20.79
CA ASN A 198 -21.24 11.50 -20.73
C ASN A 198 -21.58 11.97 -19.32
N LEU A 199 -22.39 11.21 -18.58
CA LEU A 199 -22.61 11.42 -17.14
C LEU A 199 -21.29 11.34 -16.37
N ALA A 200 -20.44 10.37 -16.67
CA ALA A 200 -19.16 10.24 -15.99
C ALA A 200 -18.21 11.43 -16.23
N ILE A 201 -18.19 11.97 -17.45
CA ILE A 201 -17.40 13.15 -17.79
C ILE A 201 -17.90 14.36 -16.97
N VAL A 202 -19.20 14.65 -17.00
CA VAL A 202 -19.77 15.78 -16.25
C VAL A 202 -19.64 15.59 -14.74
N SER A 203 -19.82 14.38 -14.22
CA SER A 203 -19.61 14.08 -12.80
C SER A 203 -18.15 14.28 -12.38
N GLN A 204 -17.20 14.02 -13.28
CA GLN A 204 -15.78 14.31 -13.02
C GLN A 204 -15.52 15.82 -12.96
N ASP A 205 -16.04 16.60 -13.91
CA ASP A 205 -15.86 18.06 -13.94
C ASP A 205 -16.49 18.75 -12.72
N LYS A 206 -17.54 18.13 -12.15
CA LYS A 206 -18.17 18.55 -10.89
C LYS A 206 -17.45 18.06 -9.63
N GLY A 207 -16.42 17.23 -9.76
CA GLY A 207 -15.66 16.67 -8.62
C GLY A 207 -16.28 15.41 -7.98
N PHE A 208 -17.37 14.87 -8.52
CA PHE A 208 -18.04 13.65 -8.04
C PHE A 208 -17.31 12.38 -8.49
N LYS A 209 -16.09 12.18 -7.99
CA LYS A 209 -15.17 11.11 -8.42
C LYS A 209 -15.76 9.69 -8.38
N ARG A 210 -16.49 9.35 -7.31
CA ARG A 210 -17.08 8.00 -7.14
C ARG A 210 -18.19 7.73 -8.15
N GLU A 211 -19.04 8.71 -8.40
CA GLU A 211 -20.11 8.57 -9.39
C GLU A 211 -19.53 8.50 -10.81
N ALA A 212 -18.53 9.33 -11.12
CA ALA A 212 -17.82 9.26 -12.39
C ALA A 212 -17.23 7.87 -12.66
N LEU A 213 -16.57 7.25 -11.66
CA LEU A 213 -16.04 5.90 -11.78
C LEU A 213 -17.14 4.86 -12.02
N ASN A 214 -18.21 4.90 -11.22
CA ASN A 214 -19.32 3.95 -11.34
C ASN A 214 -20.01 4.05 -12.71
N SER A 215 -20.25 5.27 -13.19
CA SER A 215 -20.87 5.51 -14.49
C SER A 215 -19.99 5.01 -15.65
N ARG A 216 -18.65 5.17 -15.57
CA ARG A 216 -17.73 4.57 -16.56
C ARG A 216 -17.77 3.06 -16.56
N ILE A 217 -17.74 2.43 -15.38
CA ILE A 217 -17.84 0.97 -15.26
C ILE A 217 -19.16 0.49 -15.87
N ARG A 218 -20.26 1.20 -15.62
CA ARG A 218 -21.57 0.87 -16.19
C ARG A 218 -21.57 0.97 -17.71
N SER A 219 -21.03 2.05 -18.27
CA SER A 219 -20.85 2.21 -19.71
C SER A 219 -20.05 1.04 -20.32
N LEU A 220 -18.90 0.68 -19.74
CA LEU A 220 -18.09 -0.47 -20.20
C LEU A 220 -18.80 -1.82 -20.08
N THR A 221 -19.67 -1.98 -19.08
CA THR A 221 -20.45 -3.22 -18.91
C THR A 221 -21.50 -3.36 -20.00
N LEU A 222 -22.12 -2.25 -20.40
CA LEU A 222 -23.15 -2.21 -21.44
C LEU A 222 -22.55 -2.30 -22.85
N GLN A 223 -21.41 -1.66 -23.05
CA GLN A 223 -20.70 -1.65 -24.33
C GLN A 223 -19.19 -1.85 -24.12
N PRO A 224 -18.72 -3.11 -24.12
CA PRO A 224 -17.31 -3.43 -23.89
C PRO A 224 -16.35 -2.93 -24.99
N ASP A 225 -16.81 -2.69 -26.21
CA ASP A 225 -15.97 -2.14 -27.29
C ASP A 225 -15.80 -0.62 -27.22
N PHE A 226 -16.39 0.04 -26.22
CA PHE A 226 -16.35 1.49 -26.08
C PHE A 226 -14.93 1.98 -25.66
N PRO A 227 -14.19 2.74 -26.51
CA PRO A 227 -12.75 2.94 -26.32
C PRO A 227 -12.34 3.79 -25.11
N ASP A 228 -13.11 4.85 -24.84
CA ASP A 228 -12.70 5.96 -23.98
C ASP A 228 -12.69 5.68 -22.46
N PRO A 229 -13.62 4.89 -21.88
CA PRO A 229 -13.66 4.76 -20.42
C PRO A 229 -12.57 3.85 -19.84
N TYR A 230 -12.00 2.91 -20.61
CA TYR A 230 -11.05 1.91 -20.10
C TYR A 230 -9.85 2.53 -19.39
N LEU A 231 -9.11 3.42 -20.06
CA LEU A 231 -7.92 4.04 -19.49
C LEU A 231 -8.25 4.83 -18.22
N LYS A 232 -9.38 5.55 -18.20
CA LYS A 232 -9.82 6.31 -17.03
C LYS A 232 -10.20 5.41 -15.85
N VAL A 233 -10.84 4.27 -16.08
CA VAL A 233 -11.16 3.30 -15.03
C VAL A 233 -9.89 2.61 -14.52
N ILE A 234 -8.98 2.23 -15.42
CA ILE A 234 -7.67 1.65 -15.06
C ILE A 234 -6.88 2.64 -14.20
N ASP A 235 -6.77 3.90 -14.62
CA ASP A 235 -6.07 4.95 -13.88
C ASP A 235 -6.70 5.18 -12.49
N SER A 236 -8.02 5.14 -12.40
CA SER A 236 -8.71 5.23 -11.11
C SER A 236 -8.43 4.03 -10.21
N PHE A 237 -8.29 2.82 -10.76
CA PHE A 237 -7.90 1.65 -9.98
C PHE A 237 -6.44 1.71 -9.54
N ILE A 238 -5.52 2.18 -10.38
CA ILE A 238 -4.12 2.40 -10.01
C ILE A 238 -4.03 3.44 -8.87
N ALA A 239 -4.71 4.58 -9.01
CA ALA A 239 -4.71 5.65 -8.00
C ALA A 239 -5.33 5.23 -6.66
N THR A 240 -6.21 4.21 -6.66
CA THR A 240 -6.79 3.63 -5.44
C THR A 240 -6.13 2.32 -5.02
N SER A 241 -4.94 2.02 -5.56
CA SER A 241 -4.12 0.83 -5.26
C SER A 241 -4.82 -0.51 -5.52
N GLN A 242 -5.86 -0.54 -6.36
CA GLN A 242 -6.60 -1.74 -6.78
C GLN A 242 -5.92 -2.43 -7.98
N PHE A 243 -4.62 -2.73 -7.86
CA PHE A 243 -3.77 -3.19 -8.96
C PHE A 243 -4.25 -4.49 -9.63
N VAL A 244 -4.85 -5.41 -8.87
CA VAL A 244 -5.36 -6.68 -9.41
C VAL A 244 -6.55 -6.45 -10.36
N ARG A 245 -7.48 -5.57 -9.97
CA ARG A 245 -8.64 -5.19 -10.80
C ARG A 245 -8.19 -4.40 -12.03
N ALA A 246 -7.23 -3.49 -11.85
CA ALA A 246 -6.61 -2.77 -12.96
C ALA A 246 -6.02 -3.75 -13.98
N ARG A 247 -5.25 -4.75 -13.53
CA ARG A 247 -4.64 -5.77 -14.41
C ARG A 247 -5.68 -6.55 -15.21
N GLN A 248 -6.74 -7.01 -14.55
CA GLN A 248 -7.83 -7.75 -15.22
C GLN A 248 -8.49 -6.91 -16.31
N LEU A 249 -8.75 -5.63 -16.01
CA LEU A 249 -9.38 -4.72 -16.95
C LEU A 249 -8.46 -4.40 -18.14
N VAL A 250 -7.15 -4.25 -17.92
CA VAL A 250 -6.19 -4.08 -19.02
C VAL A 250 -6.12 -5.33 -19.90
N MET A 251 -6.15 -6.54 -19.31
CA MET A 251 -6.19 -7.78 -20.08
C MET A 251 -7.45 -7.88 -20.95
N ALA A 252 -8.61 -7.52 -20.42
CA ALA A 252 -9.86 -7.46 -21.18
C ALA A 252 -9.79 -6.42 -22.31
N ALA A 253 -9.27 -5.23 -22.03
CA ALA A 253 -9.11 -4.17 -23.02
C ALA A 253 -8.13 -4.56 -24.15
N LYS A 254 -7.09 -5.36 -23.83
CA LYS A 254 -6.10 -5.86 -24.79
C LYS A 254 -6.65 -6.90 -25.77
N ILE A 255 -7.72 -7.62 -25.41
CA ILE A 255 -8.41 -8.51 -26.37
C ILE A 255 -9.00 -7.68 -27.52
N LEU A 256 -9.53 -6.49 -27.19
CA LEU A 256 -10.17 -5.59 -28.15
C LEU A 256 -9.15 -4.71 -28.87
N ARG A 257 -8.08 -4.30 -28.17
CA ARG A 257 -7.04 -3.39 -28.66
C ARG A 257 -5.64 -3.94 -28.39
N PRO A 258 -5.20 -4.98 -29.12
CA PRO A 258 -3.95 -5.68 -28.85
C PRO A 258 -2.70 -4.78 -28.93
N ASP A 259 -2.72 -3.78 -29.81
CA ASP A 259 -1.59 -2.90 -30.08
C ASP A 259 -1.64 -1.53 -29.37
N ASP A 260 -2.57 -1.36 -28.42
CA ASP A 260 -2.68 -0.11 -27.65
C ASP A 260 -1.49 0.07 -26.69
N ILE A 261 -0.65 1.05 -26.99
CA ILE A 261 0.58 1.38 -26.24
C ILE A 261 0.28 1.93 -24.84
N GLU A 262 -0.86 2.62 -24.65
CA GLU A 262 -1.25 3.12 -23.34
C GLU A 262 -1.62 1.96 -22.40
N LEU A 263 -2.29 0.92 -22.93
CA LEU A 263 -2.55 -0.30 -22.18
C LEU A 263 -1.26 -1.06 -21.80
N ASP A 264 -0.28 -1.14 -22.71
CA ASP A 264 1.04 -1.73 -22.40
C ASP A 264 1.78 -0.94 -21.31
N THR A 265 1.68 0.39 -21.35
CA THR A 265 2.24 1.27 -20.32
C THR A 265 1.59 1.02 -18.96
N ARG A 266 0.26 0.93 -18.89
CA ARG A 266 -0.43 0.60 -17.64
C ARG A 266 -0.08 -0.80 -17.14
N MET A 267 0.10 -1.78 -18.03
CA MET A 267 0.61 -3.10 -17.62
C MET A 267 1.99 -3.02 -16.98
N ALA A 268 2.90 -2.20 -17.50
CA ALA A 268 4.22 -2.02 -16.91
C ALA A 268 4.13 -1.46 -15.49
N ILE A 269 3.38 -0.37 -15.30
CA ILE A 269 3.17 0.29 -14.00
C ILE A 269 2.48 -0.67 -13.01
N ILE A 270 1.39 -1.33 -13.42
CA ILE A 270 0.68 -2.28 -12.56
C ILE A 270 1.58 -3.45 -12.16
N SER A 271 2.40 -3.95 -13.08
CA SER A 271 3.34 -5.05 -12.81
C SER A 271 4.45 -4.63 -11.86
N GLU A 272 4.88 -3.37 -11.89
CA GLU A 272 5.83 -2.77 -10.94
C GLU A 272 5.28 -2.76 -9.51
N PHE A 273 4.02 -2.34 -9.33
CA PHE A 273 3.35 -2.35 -8.03
C PHE A 273 3.05 -3.76 -7.51
N LEU A 274 2.83 -4.73 -8.41
CA LEU A 274 2.66 -6.15 -8.06
C LEU A 274 4.00 -6.89 -7.87
N ASN A 275 5.14 -6.20 -7.89
CA ASN A 275 6.50 -6.76 -7.79
C ASN A 275 6.85 -7.80 -8.87
N ASN A 276 6.14 -7.82 -9.99
CA ASN A 276 6.44 -8.66 -11.15
C ASN A 276 7.44 -7.97 -12.08
N PHE A 277 8.64 -7.70 -11.58
CA PHE A 277 9.62 -6.83 -12.23
C PHE A 277 10.02 -7.27 -13.64
N ASN A 278 10.18 -8.58 -13.88
CA ASN A 278 10.52 -9.11 -15.20
C ASN A 278 9.43 -8.81 -16.25
N VAL A 279 8.15 -8.89 -15.85
CA VAL A 279 7.02 -8.58 -16.73
C VAL A 279 6.96 -7.08 -16.98
N ALA A 280 7.13 -6.27 -15.93
CA ALA A 280 7.15 -4.82 -16.04
C ALA A 280 8.24 -4.34 -17.01
N ILE A 281 9.48 -4.84 -16.88
CA ILE A 281 10.60 -4.49 -17.76
C ILE A 281 10.30 -4.85 -19.21
N LYS A 282 9.74 -6.04 -19.49
CA LYS A 282 9.37 -6.45 -20.85
C LYS A 282 8.38 -5.47 -21.50
N PHE A 283 7.36 -5.04 -20.77
CA PHE A 283 6.40 -4.05 -21.28
C PHE A 283 7.06 -2.67 -21.45
N CYS A 284 7.91 -2.23 -20.51
CA CYS A 284 8.69 -1.01 -20.67
C CYS A 284 9.53 -1.04 -21.95
N GLU A 285 10.24 -2.13 -22.23
CA GLU A 285 11.08 -2.29 -23.42
C GLU A 285 10.27 -2.30 -24.70
N LYS A 286 9.13 -3.00 -24.71
CA LYS A 286 8.20 -3.03 -25.84
C LYS A 286 7.76 -1.60 -26.22
N VAL A 287 7.34 -0.81 -25.24
CA VAL A 287 6.87 0.56 -25.49
C VAL A 287 8.02 1.50 -25.86
N LEU A 288 9.13 1.46 -25.12
CA LEU A 288 10.28 2.33 -25.37
C LEU A 288 10.97 2.08 -26.72
N LYS A 289 10.85 0.87 -27.28
CA LYS A 289 11.31 0.57 -28.65
C LYS A 289 10.58 1.42 -29.70
N ASN A 290 9.29 1.68 -29.50
CA ASN A 290 8.45 2.44 -30.43
C ASN A 290 8.36 3.93 -30.06
N LYS A 291 8.40 4.25 -28.76
CA LYS A 291 8.34 5.61 -28.21
C LYS A 291 9.48 5.81 -27.19
N PRO A 292 10.71 6.12 -27.66
CA PRO A 292 11.86 6.28 -26.77
C PRO A 292 11.79 7.51 -25.85
N LEU A 293 10.90 8.46 -26.11
CA LEU A 293 10.74 9.70 -25.35
C LEU A 293 9.56 9.64 -24.35
N TYR A 294 9.36 8.50 -23.68
CA TYR A 294 8.21 8.27 -22.80
C TYR A 294 8.63 8.26 -21.31
N ALA A 295 8.49 9.41 -20.65
CA ALA A 295 9.05 9.69 -19.31
C ALA A 295 8.52 8.75 -18.21
N GLU A 296 7.24 8.40 -18.24
CA GLU A 296 6.57 7.56 -17.25
C GLU A 296 7.19 6.15 -17.16
N LEU A 297 7.71 5.62 -18.27
CA LEU A 297 8.36 4.31 -18.29
C LEU A 297 9.80 4.38 -17.79
N TYR A 298 10.49 5.51 -17.97
CA TYR A 298 11.77 5.72 -17.30
C TYR A 298 11.61 5.83 -15.79
N ASN A 299 10.55 6.50 -15.30
CA ASN A 299 10.18 6.49 -13.88
C ASN A 299 9.93 5.06 -13.39
N THR A 300 9.13 4.28 -14.12
CA THR A 300 8.84 2.87 -13.77
C THR A 300 10.13 2.03 -13.73
N ARG A 301 11.01 2.14 -14.73
CA ARG A 301 12.30 1.42 -14.74
C ARG A 301 13.19 1.85 -13.58
N ALA A 302 13.20 3.14 -13.25
CA ALA A 302 13.95 3.66 -12.11
C ALA A 302 13.44 3.10 -10.78
N ASN A 303 12.12 3.07 -10.57
CA ASN A 303 11.49 2.44 -9.40
C ASN A 303 11.88 0.96 -9.26
N ILE A 304 11.84 0.20 -10.36
CA ILE A 304 12.25 -1.22 -10.37
C ILE A 304 13.74 -1.35 -10.01
N SER A 305 14.60 -0.53 -10.61
CA SER A 305 16.03 -0.52 -10.29
C SER A 305 16.28 -0.16 -8.82
N ALA A 306 15.54 0.80 -8.26
CA ALA A 306 15.64 1.16 -6.83
C ALA A 306 15.18 0.00 -5.92
N LYS A 307 14.03 -0.62 -6.20
CA LYS A 307 13.52 -1.79 -5.45
C LYS A 307 14.46 -3.00 -5.52
N THR A 308 15.21 -3.14 -6.62
CA THR A 308 16.21 -4.19 -6.81
C THR A 308 17.62 -3.77 -6.38
N GLN A 309 17.77 -2.66 -5.65
CA GLN A 309 19.04 -2.15 -5.11
C GLN A 309 20.10 -1.79 -6.17
N GLN A 310 19.69 -1.58 -7.43
CA GLN A 310 20.53 -1.08 -8.52
C GLN A 310 20.46 0.45 -8.57
N LEU A 311 20.96 1.11 -7.51
CA LEU A 311 20.77 2.55 -7.26
C LEU A 311 21.30 3.45 -8.37
N GLU A 312 22.46 3.13 -8.96
CA GLU A 312 23.06 3.90 -10.06
C GLU A 312 22.18 3.88 -11.32
N LYS A 313 21.67 2.69 -11.69
CA LYS A 313 20.73 2.56 -12.82
C LYS A 313 19.44 3.30 -12.54
N ALA A 314 18.95 3.25 -11.30
CA ALA A 314 17.77 3.98 -10.88
C ALA A 314 17.97 5.48 -11.06
N GLU A 315 19.07 6.04 -10.55
CA GLU A 315 19.40 7.45 -10.71
C GLU A 315 19.49 7.87 -12.19
N ASN A 316 20.17 7.08 -13.03
CA ASN A 316 20.26 7.38 -14.46
C ASN A 316 18.89 7.38 -15.14
N PHE A 317 18.04 6.40 -14.83
CA PHE A 317 16.67 6.35 -15.38
C PHE A 317 15.80 7.51 -14.89
N TYR A 318 15.87 7.88 -13.60
CA TYR A 318 15.17 9.07 -13.10
C TYR A 318 15.65 10.34 -13.82
N ARG A 319 16.95 10.54 -13.96
CA ARG A 319 17.52 11.71 -14.68
C ARG A 319 17.06 11.77 -16.13
N LYS A 320 17.01 10.63 -16.83
CA LYS A 320 16.46 10.56 -18.19
C LYS A 320 14.99 10.98 -18.22
N GLY A 321 14.16 10.46 -17.31
CA GLY A 321 12.76 10.85 -17.26
C GLY A 321 12.56 12.33 -16.91
N ILE A 322 13.41 12.91 -16.05
CA ILE A 322 13.38 14.35 -15.73
C ILE A 322 13.65 15.20 -16.98
N VAL A 323 14.63 14.82 -17.79
CA VAL A 323 14.94 15.54 -19.04
C VAL A 323 13.76 15.49 -20.00
N LEU A 324 13.05 14.37 -20.07
CA LEU A 324 11.91 14.18 -20.98
C LEU A 324 10.64 14.90 -20.49
N LYS A 325 10.37 14.90 -19.19
CA LYS A 325 9.19 15.53 -18.59
C LYS A 325 9.53 16.16 -17.24
N PRO A 326 10.03 17.42 -17.23
CA PRO A 326 10.37 18.15 -16.01
C PRO A 326 9.19 18.41 -15.07
N GLU A 327 7.96 18.29 -15.56
CA GLU A 327 6.70 18.47 -14.81
C GLU A 327 6.30 17.20 -14.03
N LEU A 328 7.02 16.07 -14.17
CA LEU A 328 6.66 14.81 -13.53
C LEU A 328 7.15 14.75 -12.08
N HIS A 329 6.41 15.33 -11.13
CA HIS A 329 6.84 15.50 -9.72
C HIS A 329 7.21 14.21 -8.99
N ASP A 330 6.56 13.09 -9.30
CA ASP A 330 6.86 11.78 -8.69
C ASP A 330 8.29 11.33 -8.98
N ILE A 331 8.86 11.73 -10.12
CA ILE A 331 10.21 11.33 -10.53
C ILE A 331 11.29 11.96 -9.64
N TYR A 332 11.04 13.21 -9.19
CA TYR A 332 11.97 13.91 -8.30
C TYR A 332 11.93 13.32 -6.89
N PHE A 333 10.74 12.89 -6.44
CA PHE A 333 10.60 12.17 -5.17
C PHE A 333 11.35 10.84 -5.19
N GLY A 334 11.14 10.03 -6.25
CA GLY A 334 11.87 8.78 -6.44
C GLY A 334 13.39 8.96 -6.50
N LEU A 335 13.87 9.97 -7.24
CA LEU A 335 15.29 10.32 -7.29
C LEU A 335 15.83 10.76 -5.92
N GLY A 336 15.09 11.60 -5.19
CA GLY A 336 15.49 12.05 -3.86
C GLY A 336 15.63 10.90 -2.86
N ARG A 337 14.73 9.90 -2.91
CA ARG A 337 14.85 8.68 -2.09
C ARG A 337 16.09 7.85 -2.43
N VAL A 338 16.41 7.71 -3.73
CA VAL A 338 17.66 7.04 -4.15
C VAL A 338 18.89 7.83 -3.70
N GLN A 339 18.87 9.16 -3.81
CA GLN A 339 19.99 10.01 -3.38
C GLN A 339 20.20 9.99 -1.86
N ARG A 340 19.11 9.92 -1.07
CA ARG A 340 19.18 9.66 0.38
C ARG A 340 19.86 8.33 0.68
N GLN A 341 19.51 7.26 -0.05
CA GLN A 341 20.17 5.95 0.09
C GLN A 341 21.65 6.01 -0.27
N CYS A 342 22.02 6.84 -1.26
CA CYS A 342 23.39 7.15 -1.63
C CYS A 342 24.07 8.19 -0.71
N THR A 343 23.44 8.61 0.40
CA THR A 343 23.94 9.62 1.37
C THR A 343 24.20 11.02 0.79
N ASN A 344 23.67 11.31 -0.40
CA ASN A 344 23.79 12.61 -1.04
C ASN A 344 22.62 13.51 -0.59
N TYR A 345 22.62 13.86 0.69
CA TYR A 345 21.46 14.45 1.37
C TYR A 345 21.06 15.82 0.82
N GLU A 346 21.99 16.69 0.45
CA GLU A 346 21.67 18.00 -0.13
C GLU A 346 20.92 17.88 -1.47
N SER A 347 21.41 16.99 -2.35
CA SER A 347 20.74 16.68 -3.61
C SER A 347 19.36 16.06 -3.37
N ALA A 348 19.27 15.18 -2.37
CA ALA A 348 18.01 14.55 -1.97
C ALA A 348 17.00 15.61 -1.47
N ILE A 349 17.39 16.51 -0.57
CA ILE A 349 16.57 17.62 -0.06
C ILE A 349 16.06 18.46 -1.23
N LYS A 350 16.95 18.84 -2.15
CA LYS A 350 16.58 19.65 -3.33
C LYS A 350 15.54 18.96 -4.21
N ASN A 351 15.73 17.69 -4.52
CA ASN A 351 14.82 16.94 -5.40
C ASN A 351 13.48 16.62 -4.70
N VAL A 352 13.50 16.19 -3.44
CA VAL A 352 12.26 15.97 -2.67
C VAL A 352 11.48 17.27 -2.49
N SER A 353 12.15 18.39 -2.20
CA SER A 353 11.51 19.71 -2.12
C SER A 353 10.87 20.13 -3.45
N ARG A 354 11.46 19.76 -4.60
CA ARG A 354 10.89 20.02 -5.93
C ARG A 354 9.63 19.19 -6.20
N SER A 355 9.51 18.01 -5.61
CA SER A 355 8.29 17.21 -5.68
C SER A 355 7.11 17.88 -4.93
N LEU A 356 7.41 18.54 -3.80
CA LEU A 356 6.42 19.26 -2.99
C LEU A 356 5.85 20.54 -3.65
N ILE A 357 6.38 20.98 -4.79
CA ILE A 357 5.86 22.18 -5.48
C ILE A 357 4.41 21.97 -5.96
N VAL A 358 4.08 20.79 -6.47
CA VAL A 358 2.72 20.51 -6.99
C VAL A 358 1.76 20.01 -5.94
N ASN A 359 2.26 19.29 -4.94
CA ASN A 359 1.46 18.93 -3.77
C ASN A 359 2.23 19.28 -2.49
N PRO A 360 2.15 20.56 -2.05
CA PRO A 360 2.82 21.01 -0.83
C PRO A 360 2.33 20.30 0.44
N THR A 361 1.18 19.64 0.35
CA THR A 361 0.49 18.97 1.44
C THR A 361 0.46 17.46 1.21
N PHE A 362 1.53 16.85 0.69
CA PHE A 362 1.59 15.38 0.58
C PHE A 362 2.29 14.79 1.81
N PRO A 363 1.57 14.12 2.74
CA PRO A 363 2.14 13.69 4.03
C PRO A 363 3.35 12.77 3.88
N LEU A 364 3.30 11.84 2.93
CA LEU A 364 4.39 10.89 2.65
C LEU A 364 5.69 11.61 2.27
N VAL A 365 5.61 12.57 1.35
CA VAL A 365 6.79 13.31 0.86
C VAL A 365 7.35 14.23 1.93
N LEU A 366 6.48 14.86 2.74
CA LEU A 366 6.89 15.67 3.90
C LEU A 366 7.59 14.82 4.97
N ASN A 367 7.09 13.61 5.23
CA ASN A 367 7.75 12.66 6.13
C ASN A 367 9.12 12.23 5.59
N ASP A 368 9.21 11.86 4.32
CA ASP A 368 10.50 11.50 3.72
C ASP A 368 11.49 12.67 3.69
N LEU A 369 11.03 13.90 3.48
CA LEU A 369 11.87 15.10 3.62
C LEU A 369 12.38 15.25 5.07
N GLY A 370 11.51 15.05 6.06
CA GLY A 370 11.89 15.06 7.47
C GLY A 370 12.93 13.99 7.81
N LEU A 371 12.80 12.79 7.22
CA LEU A 371 13.77 11.70 7.36
C LEU A 371 15.11 12.03 6.69
N ILE A 372 15.10 12.68 5.52
CA ILE A 372 16.33 13.12 4.86
C ILE A 372 17.04 14.17 5.74
N HIS A 373 16.33 15.15 6.28
CA HIS A 373 16.90 16.12 7.22
C HIS A 373 17.39 15.44 8.51
N LEU A 374 16.67 14.42 9.00
CA LEU A 374 17.09 13.66 10.18
C LEU A 374 18.39 12.89 9.93
N ASP A 375 18.50 12.20 8.80
CA ASP A 375 19.72 11.49 8.39
C ASP A 375 20.89 12.46 8.15
N PHE A 376 20.58 13.69 7.74
CA PHE A 376 21.52 14.81 7.64
C PHE A 376 21.78 15.52 8.99
N TYR A 377 21.17 15.05 10.08
CA TYR A 377 21.21 15.65 11.42
C TYR A 377 20.75 17.12 11.48
N ASP A 378 19.97 17.58 10.53
CA ASP A 378 19.29 18.87 10.53
C ASP A 378 17.97 18.77 11.29
N LEU A 379 18.07 18.72 12.62
CA LEU A 379 16.95 18.43 13.52
C LEU A 379 15.82 19.46 13.41
N GLU A 380 16.14 20.74 13.21
CA GLU A 380 15.14 21.81 13.13
C GLU A 380 14.23 21.63 11.90
N ASN A 381 14.82 21.46 10.71
CA ASN A 381 14.05 21.24 9.48
C ASN A 381 13.40 19.85 9.43
N SER A 382 14.02 18.85 10.08
CA SER A 382 13.44 17.53 10.27
C SER A 382 12.13 17.59 11.06
N ILE A 383 12.17 18.18 12.27
CA ILE A 383 11.01 18.42 13.15
C ILE A 383 9.94 19.22 12.42
N SER A 384 10.33 20.30 11.74
CA SER A 384 9.42 21.14 10.95
C SER A 384 8.69 20.35 9.86
N SER A 385 9.41 19.51 9.13
CA SER A 385 8.84 18.69 8.05
C SER A 385 7.86 17.64 8.58
N PHE A 386 8.20 16.95 9.67
CA PHE A 386 7.29 16.00 10.29
C PHE A 386 6.05 16.68 10.90
N LYS A 387 6.20 17.86 11.52
CA LYS A 387 5.05 18.66 11.99
C LYS A 387 4.12 19.03 10.85
N LYS A 388 4.66 19.46 9.69
CA LYS A 388 3.85 19.75 8.50
C LYS A 388 3.10 18.52 8.00
N ALA A 389 3.73 17.34 7.96
CA ALA A 389 3.06 16.11 7.56
C ALA A 389 1.87 15.78 8.49
N LEU A 390 2.02 15.99 9.80
CA LEU A 390 0.97 15.75 10.80
C LEU A 390 -0.14 16.81 10.81
N VAL A 391 0.16 18.04 10.39
CA VAL A 391 -0.89 19.05 10.18
C VAL A 391 -1.81 18.62 9.03
N VAL A 392 -1.25 18.03 7.98
CA VAL A 392 -2.03 17.53 6.83
C VAL A 392 -2.77 16.25 7.18
N GLU A 393 -2.10 15.29 7.81
CA GLU A 393 -2.68 14.01 8.22
C GLU A 393 -2.41 13.76 9.71
N PRO A 394 -3.33 14.18 10.61
CA PRO A 394 -3.13 14.10 12.06
C PRO A 394 -2.92 12.69 12.61
N ASN A 395 -3.38 11.67 11.90
CA ASN A 395 -3.25 10.26 12.27
C ASN A 395 -2.09 9.55 11.57
N TYR A 396 -1.17 10.30 10.93
CA TYR A 396 -0.03 9.70 10.25
C TYR A 396 1.04 9.25 11.25
N LEU A 397 0.80 8.08 11.85
CA LEU A 397 1.60 7.50 12.94
C LEU A 397 3.11 7.47 12.63
N VAL A 398 3.47 7.22 11.38
CA VAL A 398 4.86 7.15 10.90
C VAL A 398 5.56 8.50 11.09
N SER A 399 4.96 9.58 10.59
CA SER A 399 5.53 10.92 10.76
C SER A 399 5.49 11.39 12.21
N PHE A 400 4.53 10.91 13.01
CA PHE A 400 4.49 11.20 14.44
C PHE A 400 5.67 10.54 15.16
N ASN A 401 5.96 9.28 14.87
CA ASN A 401 7.10 8.58 15.46
C ASN A 401 8.43 9.21 15.03
N ASN A 402 8.58 9.54 13.75
CA ASN A 402 9.78 10.21 13.26
C ASN A 402 9.96 11.62 13.85
N LEU A 403 8.86 12.36 14.07
CA LEU A 403 8.89 13.62 14.81
C LEU A 403 9.41 13.41 16.22
N MET A 404 8.86 12.42 16.94
CA MET A 404 9.28 12.10 18.30
C MET A 404 10.76 11.72 18.37
N LEU A 405 11.24 10.96 17.38
CA LEU A 405 12.66 10.64 17.24
C LEU A 405 13.48 11.92 17.05
N ALA A 406 13.11 12.78 16.10
CA ALA A 406 13.82 14.03 15.83
C ALA A 406 13.80 14.99 17.03
N GLU A 407 12.66 15.11 17.73
CA GLU A 407 12.52 15.92 18.95
C GLU A 407 13.28 15.33 20.14
N SER A 408 13.41 14.00 20.23
CA SER A 408 14.24 13.35 21.26
C SER A 408 15.73 13.69 21.13
N TYR A 409 16.19 13.92 19.89
CA TYR A 409 17.53 14.42 19.63
C TYR A 409 17.68 15.93 19.91
N ASN A 410 16.59 16.69 20.01
CA ASN A 410 16.58 18.16 20.12
C ASN A 410 16.20 18.71 21.51
N ASP A 411 15.79 17.85 22.45
CA ASP A 411 15.62 18.10 23.89
C ASP A 411 14.82 19.37 24.30
N PHE A 412 13.50 19.50 24.01
CA PHE A 412 12.64 20.55 24.64
C PHE A 412 11.13 20.22 24.85
N LYS A 413 10.73 20.13 26.14
CA LYS A 413 9.65 20.83 26.91
C LYS A 413 8.13 20.82 26.61
N ASP A 414 7.55 20.09 25.65
CA ASP A 414 6.08 20.21 25.44
C ASP A 414 5.20 19.16 26.15
N GLU A 415 4.73 19.47 27.37
CA GLU A 415 3.76 18.66 28.14
C GLU A 415 2.41 18.46 27.40
N SER A 416 2.05 19.33 26.45
CA SER A 416 0.79 19.23 25.71
C SER A 416 0.74 18.00 24.79
N LEU A 417 1.90 17.52 24.33
CA LEU A 417 2.05 16.32 23.50
C LEU A 417 1.95 15.02 24.31
N ILE A 418 2.35 15.01 25.58
CA ILE A 418 2.06 13.89 26.52
C ILE A 418 0.54 13.76 26.73
N LYS A 419 -0.19 14.87 26.64
CA LYS A 419 -1.67 14.88 26.69
C LYS A 419 -2.28 14.32 25.40
N ARG A 420 -1.71 14.62 24.22
CA ARG A 420 -2.08 13.99 22.94
C ARG A 420 -1.71 12.50 22.90
N ARG A 421 -0.59 12.10 23.51
CA ARG A 421 -0.19 10.70 23.75
C ARG A 421 -1.30 9.93 24.49
N LYS A 422 -1.96 10.53 25.47
CA LYS A 422 -3.11 9.92 26.17
C LYS A 422 -4.39 9.84 25.31
N GLN A 423 -4.65 10.83 24.46
CA GLN A 423 -5.84 10.84 23.58
C GLN A 423 -5.70 9.91 22.36
N GLY A 424 -4.50 9.80 21.77
CA GLY A 424 -4.19 8.85 20.69
C GLY A 424 -4.12 7.40 21.14
N LEU A 425 -3.61 7.12 22.36
CA LEU A 425 -3.65 5.78 22.97
C LEU A 425 -5.09 5.28 23.22
N PHE A 426 -6.02 6.19 23.49
CA PHE A 426 -7.41 5.85 23.82
C PHE A 426 -8.22 5.37 22.60
N LEU A 427 -7.76 5.64 21.37
CA LEU A 427 -8.44 5.22 20.14
C LEU A 427 -7.94 3.87 19.61
N ALA A 428 -6.87 3.30 20.19
CA ALA A 428 -6.36 1.97 19.86
C ALA A 428 -6.78 0.88 20.86
N SER A 429 -7.57 1.22 21.88
CA SER A 429 -8.05 0.28 22.90
C SER A 429 -9.57 0.23 22.93
N SER A 430 -10.16 -0.21 21.82
CA SER A 430 -11.53 -0.73 21.81
C SER A 430 -11.54 -2.10 21.15
N ASP A 431 -10.82 -3.06 21.72
CA ASP A 431 -11.03 -4.47 21.39
C ASP A 431 -11.24 -5.26 22.68
N ASN A 432 -12.53 -5.39 23.01
CA ASN A 432 -13.06 -6.38 23.93
C ASN A 432 -12.85 -7.76 23.32
N ASN A 433 -11.92 -8.56 23.85
CA ASN A 433 -12.07 -10.03 24.03
C ASN A 433 -10.90 -10.65 24.82
N LYS A 434 -11.19 -10.99 26.08
CA LYS A 434 -10.75 -12.14 26.89
C LYS A 434 -9.34 -12.77 26.69
N SER A 435 -8.26 -12.01 26.87
CA SER A 435 -7.00 -12.55 27.42
C SER A 435 -6.10 -11.39 27.88
N GLU A 436 -5.66 -11.41 29.13
CA GLU A 436 -4.59 -10.50 29.57
C GLU A 436 -3.31 -10.81 28.78
N ALA A 437 -2.62 -9.77 28.31
CA ALA A 437 -1.38 -9.97 27.56
C ALA A 437 -0.33 -10.67 28.44
N LEU A 438 0.39 -11.65 27.87
CA LEU A 438 1.52 -12.27 28.57
C LEU A 438 2.52 -11.18 29.00
N PRO A 439 3.03 -11.24 30.24
CA PRO A 439 4.15 -10.40 30.64
C PRO A 439 5.30 -10.54 29.64
N ILE A 440 5.95 -9.42 29.32
CA ILE A 440 7.06 -9.42 28.37
C ILE A 440 8.24 -8.63 28.94
N THR A 441 9.43 -9.20 28.77
CA THR A 441 10.70 -8.53 29.01
C THR A 441 11.39 -8.30 27.68
N CYS A 442 11.74 -7.04 27.40
CA CYS A 442 12.53 -6.65 26.24
C CYS A 442 14.02 -6.71 26.58
N LEU A 443 14.79 -7.56 25.88
CA LEU A 443 16.25 -7.60 25.97
C LEU A 443 16.86 -6.63 24.95
N LEU A 444 17.66 -5.68 25.44
CA LEU A 444 18.32 -4.65 24.64
C LEU A 444 19.85 -4.65 24.85
N PRO A 445 20.65 -4.63 23.78
CA PRO A 445 22.09 -4.44 23.91
C PRO A 445 22.48 -2.96 24.03
N PHE A 446 23.42 -2.64 24.93
CA PHE A 446 24.19 -1.40 24.84
C PHE A 446 25.43 -1.61 23.96
N GLY A 447 25.32 -1.27 22.68
CA GLY A 447 26.38 -1.53 21.70
C GLY A 447 26.66 -3.02 21.51
N ARG A 448 27.92 -3.40 21.27
CA ARG A 448 28.32 -4.81 21.13
C ARG A 448 28.60 -5.48 22.48
N ALA A 449 27.54 -5.68 23.25
CA ALA A 449 27.59 -6.20 24.62
C ALA A 449 27.22 -7.69 24.76
N GLY A 450 27.12 -8.45 23.67
CA GLY A 450 26.89 -9.90 23.73
C GLY A 450 25.44 -10.31 24.02
N SER A 451 24.44 -9.55 23.54
CA SER A 451 23.03 -9.86 23.75
C SER A 451 22.57 -11.21 23.22
N ILE A 452 23.14 -11.70 22.11
CA ILE A 452 22.81 -13.03 21.59
C ILE A 452 23.28 -14.12 22.56
N PHE A 453 24.46 -13.94 23.18
CA PHE A 453 24.93 -14.85 24.22
C PHE A 453 24.00 -14.80 25.45
N LEU A 454 23.61 -13.62 25.95
CA LEU A 454 22.66 -13.56 27.05
C LEU A 454 21.31 -14.19 26.68
N GLN A 455 20.83 -13.97 25.45
CA GLN A 455 19.62 -14.60 24.96
C GLN A 455 19.71 -16.14 24.96
N SER A 456 20.86 -16.71 24.60
CA SER A 456 21.07 -18.16 24.59
C SER A 456 20.95 -18.82 25.97
N LEU A 457 21.07 -18.06 27.06
CA LEU A 457 20.89 -18.58 28.42
C LEU A 457 19.42 -18.78 28.78
N PHE A 458 18.49 -18.21 28.00
CA PHE A 458 17.04 -18.33 28.26
C PHE A 458 16.36 -19.36 27.38
N ASP A 459 17.08 -19.95 26.43
CA ASP A 459 16.57 -21.01 25.58
C ASP A 459 16.27 -22.27 26.42
N GLY A 460 15.08 -22.85 26.24
CA GLY A 460 14.66 -24.02 27.02
C GLY A 460 14.30 -23.75 28.49
N HIS A 461 14.26 -22.49 28.94
CA HIS A 461 13.84 -22.16 30.29
C HIS A 461 12.32 -22.35 30.46
N PRO A 462 11.82 -23.03 31.51
CA PRO A 462 10.40 -23.37 31.65
C PRO A 462 9.47 -22.14 31.76
N ASP A 463 9.93 -21.09 32.43
CA ASP A 463 9.14 -19.86 32.61
C ASP A 463 9.17 -18.89 31.41
N ILE A 464 10.04 -19.09 30.41
CA ILE A 464 10.29 -18.10 29.35
C ILE A 464 9.99 -18.67 27.97
N ALA A 465 9.10 -17.98 27.26
CA ALA A 465 9.01 -18.11 25.81
C ALA A 465 10.01 -17.17 25.12
N THR A 466 11.01 -17.73 24.47
CA THR A 466 12.01 -17.01 23.67
C THR A 466 12.29 -17.74 22.35
N LEU A 467 12.83 -17.00 21.40
CA LEU A 467 13.33 -17.47 20.11
C LEU A 467 14.50 -16.59 19.68
N PRO A 468 15.40 -17.00 18.76
CA PRO A 468 16.48 -16.14 18.28
C PRO A 468 15.96 -14.78 17.77
N GLY A 469 16.15 -13.71 18.56
CA GLY A 469 15.49 -12.42 18.31
C GLY A 469 16.00 -11.75 17.04
N VAL A 470 17.27 -12.01 16.70
CA VAL A 470 17.91 -11.60 15.44
C VAL A 470 17.21 -12.17 14.19
N TYR A 471 16.49 -13.30 14.31
CA TYR A 471 15.71 -13.90 13.23
C TYR A 471 14.22 -13.59 13.29
N PHE A 472 13.75 -12.87 14.31
CA PHE A 472 12.37 -12.43 14.42
C PHE A 472 12.28 -10.94 14.75
N GLN A 473 13.21 -10.18 14.18
CA GLN A 473 13.24 -8.72 14.28
C GLN A 473 12.29 -8.05 13.28
N GLY A 474 12.13 -6.74 13.41
CA GLY A 474 11.30 -5.94 12.51
C GLY A 474 9.80 -6.23 12.59
N TRP A 475 9.34 -7.15 13.46
CA TRP A 475 7.91 -7.45 13.66
C TRP A 475 7.10 -6.21 14.07
N PHE A 476 7.72 -5.34 14.86
CA PHE A 476 7.16 -4.05 15.27
C PHE A 476 7.52 -2.90 14.32
N GLY A 477 8.12 -3.18 13.16
CA GLY A 477 8.37 -2.19 12.11
C GLY A 477 7.10 -1.77 11.37
N GLU A 478 7.18 -0.65 10.65
CA GLU A 478 6.05 0.01 9.96
C GLU A 478 5.28 -0.92 9.01
N GLU A 479 5.99 -1.66 8.15
CA GLU A 479 5.38 -2.43 7.07
C GLU A 479 4.99 -3.86 7.47
N ALA A 480 5.53 -4.37 8.58
CA ALA A 480 5.43 -5.79 8.93
C ALA A 480 3.98 -6.23 9.13
N TRP A 481 3.19 -5.48 9.92
CA TRP A 481 1.81 -5.89 10.16
C TRP A 481 0.92 -5.75 8.92
N ASN A 482 1.15 -4.74 8.07
CA ASN A 482 0.43 -4.62 6.80
C ASN A 482 0.66 -5.83 5.90
N PHE A 483 1.86 -6.41 5.96
CA PHE A 483 2.22 -7.61 5.22
C PHE A 483 1.60 -8.90 5.80
N PHE A 484 1.68 -9.08 7.12
CA PHE A 484 1.22 -10.29 7.80
C PHE A 484 -0.28 -10.32 8.10
N LYS A 485 -0.96 -9.16 8.13
CA LYS A 485 -2.39 -9.06 8.42
C LYS A 485 -3.19 -10.04 7.55
N PRO A 486 -3.99 -10.94 8.17
CA PRO A 486 -4.77 -11.91 7.41
C PRO A 486 -5.84 -11.27 6.54
N SER A 487 -6.14 -11.92 5.41
CA SER A 487 -7.36 -11.66 4.63
C SER A 487 -8.46 -12.56 5.16
N TYR A 488 -9.31 -12.05 6.05
CA TYR A 488 -10.34 -12.85 6.73
C TYR A 488 -11.44 -13.40 5.80
N ASN A 489 -11.49 -12.94 4.55
CA ASN A 489 -12.37 -13.51 3.52
C ASN A 489 -11.87 -14.86 2.97
N ASP A 490 -10.61 -15.24 3.26
CA ASP A 490 -10.03 -16.53 2.88
C ASP A 490 -10.20 -17.52 4.05
N PRO A 491 -10.96 -18.63 3.91
CA PRO A 491 -11.15 -19.60 4.98
C PRO A 491 -9.85 -20.29 5.41
N SER A 492 -8.79 -20.22 4.58
CA SER A 492 -7.47 -20.78 4.88
C SER A 492 -6.48 -19.76 5.49
N TRP A 493 -6.96 -18.58 5.90
CA TRP A 493 -6.11 -17.46 6.34
C TRP A 493 -5.11 -17.83 7.44
N LYS A 494 -5.47 -18.73 8.38
CA LYS A 494 -4.57 -19.23 9.44
C LYS A 494 -3.38 -19.99 8.87
N LYS A 495 -3.62 -20.89 7.93
CA LYS A 495 -2.58 -21.65 7.21
C LYS A 495 -1.72 -20.72 6.34
N ALA A 496 -2.35 -19.75 5.68
CA ALA A 496 -1.64 -18.74 4.90
C ALA A 496 -0.73 -17.87 5.79
N LEU A 497 -1.18 -17.49 6.99
CA LEU A 497 -0.40 -16.73 7.97
C LEU A 497 0.82 -17.54 8.45
N ALA A 498 0.64 -18.80 8.84
CA ALA A 498 1.74 -19.69 9.25
C ALA A 498 2.80 -19.81 8.13
N ARG A 499 2.36 -20.03 6.88
CA ARG A 499 3.25 -20.09 5.72
C ARG A 499 4.00 -18.78 5.49
N LYS A 500 3.32 -17.63 5.62
CA LYS A 500 3.96 -16.32 5.50
C LYS A 500 5.08 -16.16 6.53
N ILE A 501 4.81 -16.49 7.80
CA ILE A 501 5.78 -16.39 8.89
C ILE A 501 7.01 -17.24 8.57
N ILE A 502 6.82 -18.52 8.23
CA ILE A 502 7.90 -19.45 7.88
C ILE A 502 8.73 -18.94 6.69
N THR A 503 8.06 -18.40 5.66
CA THR A 503 8.74 -17.99 4.43
C THR A 503 9.59 -16.73 4.61
N HIS A 504 9.13 -15.78 5.43
CA HIS A 504 9.77 -14.46 5.61
C HIS A 504 10.73 -14.41 6.78
N TYR A 505 10.50 -15.25 7.79
CA TYR A 505 11.42 -15.48 8.89
C TYR A 505 12.15 -16.83 8.71
N GLU A 506 12.45 -17.20 7.47
CA GLU A 506 13.11 -18.47 7.12
C GLU A 506 14.42 -18.74 7.90
N PRO A 507 15.29 -17.75 8.21
CA PRO A 507 16.45 -17.97 9.06
C PRO A 507 16.14 -18.52 10.45
N LEU A 508 14.92 -18.34 10.96
CA LEU A 508 14.43 -18.92 12.22
C LEU A 508 14.24 -20.44 12.13
N PHE A 509 14.15 -21.00 10.93
CA PHE A 509 13.91 -22.43 10.68
C PHE A 509 15.11 -23.10 10.01
N ASP A 510 15.89 -22.36 9.22
CA ASP A 510 17.08 -22.87 8.54
C ASP A 510 18.20 -21.82 8.50
N ALA A 511 19.24 -22.01 9.32
CA ALA A 511 20.41 -21.13 9.36
C ALA A 511 21.30 -21.23 8.09
N ASN A 512 21.02 -22.16 7.16
CA ASN A 512 21.62 -22.10 5.81
C ASN A 512 20.90 -21.13 4.87
N SER A 513 19.78 -20.53 5.30
CA SER A 513 19.11 -19.51 4.52
C SER A 513 20.01 -18.31 4.27
N ARG A 514 20.05 -17.88 3.01
CA ARG A 514 20.67 -16.61 2.58
C ARG A 514 19.71 -15.42 2.66
N LYS A 515 18.48 -15.64 3.13
CA LYS A 515 17.48 -14.56 3.26
C LYS A 515 17.78 -13.70 4.47
N ASN A 516 17.34 -12.46 4.37
CA ASN A 516 17.23 -11.55 5.51
C ASN A 516 15.79 -11.56 6.04
N VAL A 517 15.63 -11.01 7.24
CA VAL A 517 14.33 -10.80 7.90
C VAL A 517 13.98 -9.31 7.92
N PHE A 518 12.75 -8.96 8.31
CA PHE A 518 12.32 -7.56 8.42
C PHE A 518 13.21 -6.75 9.38
N GLY A 519 13.36 -5.45 9.11
CA GLY A 519 14.12 -4.53 9.95
C GLY A 519 15.64 -4.59 9.76
N THR A 520 16.34 -3.74 10.49
CA THR A 520 17.80 -3.73 10.64
C THR A 520 18.14 -4.31 12.02
N PRO A 521 18.95 -5.38 12.09
CA PRO A 521 20.29 -5.34 11.56
C PRO A 521 20.60 -6.51 10.64
N PHE A 522 21.55 -6.25 9.75
CA PHE A 522 21.99 -7.14 8.67
C PHE A 522 21.03 -7.31 7.49
N GLY A 523 20.00 -6.48 7.34
CA GLY A 523 19.08 -6.45 6.18
C GLY A 523 19.72 -6.27 4.79
N GLN A 524 21.06 -6.18 4.72
CA GLN A 524 21.87 -6.16 3.50
C GLN A 524 22.98 -7.23 3.47
N THR A 525 23.05 -8.12 4.46
CA THR A 525 24.03 -9.21 4.43
C THR A 525 23.47 -10.39 3.64
N PRO A 526 24.24 -11.00 2.72
CA PRO A 526 23.81 -12.22 2.05
C PRO A 526 23.71 -13.45 2.97
N TRP A 527 24.20 -13.37 4.21
CA TRP A 527 24.34 -14.49 5.16
C TRP A 527 24.14 -14.03 6.61
N LEU A 528 22.92 -13.59 6.96
CA LEU A 528 22.54 -13.15 8.30
C LEU A 528 22.92 -14.19 9.39
N ALA A 529 22.61 -15.46 9.12
CA ALA A 529 22.84 -16.54 10.08
C ALA A 529 24.31 -16.83 10.37
N ARG A 530 25.14 -16.75 9.33
CA ARG A 530 26.60 -16.90 9.48
C ARG A 530 27.20 -15.76 10.27
N ALA A 531 26.76 -14.53 10.02
CA ALA A 531 27.24 -13.34 10.73
C ALA A 531 26.87 -13.34 12.22
N SER A 532 25.80 -14.03 12.60
CA SER A 532 25.30 -14.13 13.98
C SER A 532 25.76 -15.39 14.73
N GLY A 533 26.55 -16.26 14.09
CA GLY A 533 27.19 -17.44 14.72
C GLY A 533 26.39 -18.74 14.63
N PHE A 534 25.18 -18.71 14.07
CA PHE A 534 24.28 -19.86 14.01
C PHE A 534 24.63 -20.90 12.95
N ALA A 535 25.65 -20.63 12.14
CA ALA A 535 26.23 -21.62 11.21
C ALA A 535 27.37 -22.44 11.83
N ASN A 536 27.74 -22.18 13.10
CA ASN A 536 28.79 -22.88 13.84
C ASN A 536 28.29 -23.19 15.26
N MET A 537 27.41 -24.18 15.36
CA MET A 537 26.69 -24.61 16.56
C MET A 537 27.10 -26.03 16.97
N GLY A 538 26.54 -26.47 18.10
CA GLY A 538 26.66 -27.84 18.59
C GLY A 538 28.05 -28.11 19.21
N PRO A 539 28.27 -29.32 19.76
CA PRO A 539 29.46 -29.62 20.57
C PRO A 539 30.80 -29.43 19.83
N LYS A 540 30.79 -29.47 18.50
CA LYS A 540 31.98 -29.34 17.64
C LYS A 540 32.06 -28.01 16.89
N GLY A 541 31.05 -27.15 16.99
CA GLY A 541 31.01 -25.87 16.27
C GLY A 541 30.93 -26.01 14.74
N CYS A 542 30.47 -27.15 14.24
CA CYS A 542 30.34 -27.43 12.80
C CYS A 542 28.89 -27.69 12.36
N GLU A 543 27.95 -27.59 13.29
CA GLU A 543 26.52 -27.74 13.02
C GLU A 543 25.89 -26.37 12.74
N PHE A 544 24.69 -26.36 12.18
CA PHE A 544 23.94 -25.14 11.92
C PHE A 544 22.56 -25.24 12.57
N PHE A 545 22.06 -24.10 13.03
CA PHE A 545 20.78 -24.02 13.68
C PHE A 545 19.63 -24.35 12.71
N LYS A 546 18.76 -25.27 13.10
CA LYS A 546 17.62 -25.73 12.30
C LYS A 546 16.45 -26.11 13.20
N VAL A 547 15.26 -25.65 12.85
CA VAL A 547 14.00 -25.94 13.55
C VAL A 547 12.98 -26.48 12.53
N ASP A 548 12.20 -27.48 12.93
CA ASP A 548 11.19 -28.07 12.05
C ASP A 548 10.03 -27.10 11.79
N ALA A 549 9.97 -26.56 10.57
CA ALA A 549 8.94 -25.63 10.15
C ALA A 549 7.53 -26.26 10.06
N ILE A 550 7.44 -27.56 9.80
CA ILE A 550 6.16 -28.28 9.73
C ILE A 550 5.59 -28.42 11.13
N GLU A 551 6.43 -28.84 12.09
CA GLU A 551 6.03 -28.97 13.48
C GLU A 551 5.68 -27.61 14.09
N PHE A 552 6.48 -26.56 13.80
CA PHE A 552 6.11 -25.18 14.16
C PHE A 552 4.73 -24.79 13.61
N ALA A 553 4.47 -25.04 12.32
CA ALA A 553 3.18 -24.73 11.71
C ALA A 553 2.04 -25.47 12.40
N ALA A 554 2.22 -26.75 12.72
CA ALA A 554 1.20 -27.56 13.39
C ALA A 554 0.84 -26.99 14.78
N ARG A 555 1.85 -26.60 15.57
CA ARG A 555 1.66 -26.02 16.90
C ARG A 555 1.07 -24.62 16.85
N PHE A 556 1.57 -23.77 15.97
CA PHE A 556 1.00 -22.44 15.73
C PHE A 556 -0.47 -22.53 15.31
N LEU A 557 -0.81 -23.46 14.42
CA LEU A 557 -2.19 -23.69 13.96
C LEU A 557 -3.10 -24.18 15.09
N ARG A 558 -2.58 -25.00 16.02
CA ARG A 558 -3.33 -25.42 17.21
C ARG A 558 -3.61 -24.23 18.14
N LEU A 559 -2.61 -23.39 18.39
CA LEU A 559 -2.75 -22.22 19.28
C LEU A 559 -3.67 -21.15 18.71
N ILE A 560 -3.68 -20.95 17.38
CA ILE A 560 -4.51 -19.94 16.72
C ILE A 560 -5.94 -20.43 16.41
N ASP A 561 -6.26 -21.71 16.61
CA ASP A 561 -7.51 -22.30 16.12
C ASP A 561 -8.77 -21.63 16.71
N GLY A 562 -8.71 -21.25 17.98
CA GLY A 562 -9.81 -20.55 18.67
C GLY A 562 -10.04 -19.10 18.23
N TYR A 563 -9.17 -18.52 17.40
CA TYR A 563 -9.25 -17.12 17.01
C TYR A 563 -10.06 -16.94 15.71
N SER A 564 -11.13 -16.13 15.78
CA SER A 564 -11.89 -15.68 14.61
C SER A 564 -11.19 -14.55 13.85
N SER A 565 -10.43 -13.72 14.58
CA SER A 565 -9.57 -12.67 14.07
C SER A 565 -8.35 -12.51 14.99
N VAL A 566 -7.26 -11.96 14.46
CA VAL A 566 -6.03 -11.72 15.23
C VAL A 566 -5.46 -10.31 14.98
N ASN A 567 -4.78 -9.78 15.99
CA ASN A 567 -3.98 -8.56 15.87
C ASN A 567 -2.47 -8.85 15.92
N LYS A 568 -1.66 -7.80 15.69
CA LYS A 568 -0.20 -7.88 15.67
C LYS A 568 0.40 -8.50 16.94
N ARG A 569 -0.18 -8.16 18.10
CA ARG A 569 0.27 -8.60 19.42
C ARG A 569 -0.03 -10.09 19.64
N GLN A 570 -1.24 -10.52 19.33
CA GLN A 570 -1.65 -11.92 19.47
C GLN A 570 -0.82 -12.84 18.58
N VAL A 571 -0.61 -12.49 17.31
CA VAL A 571 0.23 -13.31 16.42
C VAL A 571 1.67 -13.37 16.93
N PHE A 572 2.20 -12.25 17.44
CA PHE A 572 3.54 -12.21 18.04
C PHE A 572 3.68 -13.20 19.21
N GLU A 573 2.74 -13.18 20.14
CA GLU A 573 2.70 -14.07 21.31
C GLU A 573 2.60 -15.54 20.87
N LEU A 574 1.68 -15.84 19.95
CA LEU A 574 1.48 -17.21 19.43
C LEU A 574 2.72 -17.75 18.71
N VAL A 575 3.50 -16.92 18.03
CA VAL A 575 4.78 -17.33 17.41
C VAL A 575 5.80 -17.72 18.48
N HIS A 576 5.94 -16.92 19.55
CA HIS A 576 6.87 -17.23 20.64
C HIS A 576 6.47 -18.53 21.34
N LEU A 577 5.19 -18.68 21.69
CA LEU A 577 4.68 -19.90 22.31
C LEU A 577 4.87 -21.13 21.42
N ALA A 578 4.51 -21.03 20.13
CA ALA A 578 4.70 -22.12 19.19
C ALA A 578 6.17 -22.51 19.06
N PHE A 579 7.07 -21.52 18.97
CA PHE A 579 8.50 -21.77 18.85
C PHE A 579 9.09 -22.40 20.12
N SER A 580 8.84 -21.82 21.29
CA SER A 580 9.45 -22.27 22.55
C SER A 580 9.00 -23.67 22.96
N SER A 581 7.79 -24.07 22.57
CA SER A 581 7.34 -25.45 22.77
C SER A 581 8.25 -26.47 22.04
N LEU A 582 8.86 -26.09 20.90
CA LEU A 582 9.73 -26.98 20.10
C LEU A 582 11.09 -27.19 20.76
N SER A 583 11.60 -26.18 21.47
CA SER A 583 12.92 -26.22 22.12
C SER A 583 12.97 -27.07 23.39
N LEU A 584 11.84 -27.37 24.02
CA LEU A 584 11.74 -28.04 25.32
C LEU A 584 11.77 -29.60 25.25
N TYR A 585 12.41 -30.18 24.22
CA TYR A 585 12.59 -31.63 23.95
C TYR A 585 12.10 -32.63 25.03
N SER A 586 10.81 -32.96 25.07
CA SER A 586 10.28 -34.32 25.20
C SER A 586 8.74 -34.32 25.16
N GLN A 587 8.14 -35.47 24.83
CA GLN A 587 6.71 -35.74 24.98
C GLN A 587 6.20 -35.61 26.44
N GLU A 588 7.07 -35.34 27.43
CA GLU A 588 6.71 -35.14 28.84
C GLU A 588 6.48 -33.65 29.19
N TYR A 589 6.82 -32.71 28.30
CA TYR A 589 6.79 -31.26 28.57
C TYR A 589 5.65 -30.48 27.89
N ASP A 590 4.63 -31.18 27.34
CA ASP A 590 3.44 -30.55 26.73
C ASP A 590 2.61 -29.69 27.71
N ASN A 591 2.91 -29.71 29.02
CA ASN A 591 2.16 -29.02 30.07
C ASN A 591 2.84 -27.76 30.66
N ILE A 592 4.03 -27.36 30.18
CA ILE A 592 4.67 -26.12 30.65
C ILE A 592 4.18 -24.95 29.82
N GLU A 593 3.34 -24.11 30.43
CA GLU A 593 2.95 -22.82 29.88
C GLU A 593 3.90 -21.74 30.41
N PRO A 594 4.78 -21.16 29.56
CA PRO A 594 5.71 -20.14 30.00
C PRO A 594 4.94 -18.92 30.53
N ASN A 595 5.38 -18.40 31.66
CA ASN A 595 4.69 -17.31 32.35
C ASN A 595 5.00 -15.93 31.75
N GLN A 596 6.03 -15.82 30.89
CA GLN A 596 6.38 -14.58 30.21
C GLN A 596 7.12 -14.81 28.88
N ILE A 597 7.17 -13.76 28.06
CA ILE A 597 7.98 -13.71 26.84
C ILE A 597 9.26 -12.92 27.11
N LEU A 598 10.39 -13.42 26.62
CA LEU A 598 11.61 -12.64 26.48
C LEU A 598 11.82 -12.32 25.00
N TYR A 599 11.71 -11.04 24.64
CA TYR A 599 11.94 -10.60 23.27
C TYR A 599 13.22 -9.80 23.15
N HIS A 600 14.15 -10.28 22.33
CA HIS A 600 15.39 -9.57 22.03
C HIS A 600 15.23 -8.73 20.77
N ILE A 601 15.24 -7.41 20.93
CA ILE A 601 15.31 -6.48 19.80
C ILE A 601 16.78 -6.15 19.58
N HIS A 602 17.37 -6.76 18.55
CA HIS A 602 18.77 -6.57 18.23
C HIS A 602 18.96 -5.23 17.48
N LEU A 603 19.73 -4.30 18.06
CA LEU A 603 19.95 -2.94 17.49
C LEU A 603 18.65 -2.23 17.10
N PRO A 604 17.74 -1.99 18.06
CA PRO A 604 16.46 -1.35 17.77
C PRO A 604 16.64 0.03 17.12
N ASP A 605 15.83 0.31 16.11
CA ASP A 605 15.50 1.68 15.76
C ASP A 605 14.38 2.21 16.68
N ALA A 606 14.16 3.53 16.64
CA ALA A 606 13.18 4.17 17.51
C ALA A 606 11.74 3.77 17.18
N ASP A 607 11.42 3.50 15.91
CA ASP A 607 10.09 3.10 15.48
C ASP A 607 9.70 1.74 16.07
N GLN A 608 10.63 0.78 16.02
CA GLN A 608 10.44 -0.54 16.61
C GLN A 608 10.23 -0.46 18.12
N LEU A 609 11.05 0.32 18.83
CA LEU A 609 10.90 0.49 20.29
C LEU A 609 9.58 1.17 20.63
N CYS A 610 9.19 2.21 19.91
CA CYS A 610 7.93 2.91 20.12
C CYS A 610 6.74 1.98 19.86
N ASN A 611 6.74 1.25 18.75
CA ASN A 611 5.67 0.32 18.40
C ASN A 611 5.58 -0.88 19.33
N PHE A 612 6.72 -1.37 19.82
CA PHE A 612 6.80 -2.39 20.87
C PHE A 612 6.20 -1.86 22.18
N SER A 613 6.68 -0.71 22.65
CA SER A 613 6.23 -0.07 23.90
C SER A 613 4.73 0.28 23.86
N ALA A 614 4.22 0.67 22.70
CA ALA A 614 2.79 0.90 22.48
C ALA A 614 1.97 -0.41 22.56
N SER A 615 2.54 -1.52 22.09
CA SER A 615 1.90 -2.84 22.15
C SER A 615 1.96 -3.45 23.56
N TYR A 616 3.00 -3.11 24.32
CA TYR A 616 3.29 -3.64 25.67
C TYR A 616 3.70 -2.54 26.66
N PRO A 617 2.76 -1.67 27.09
CA PRO A 617 3.09 -0.52 27.96
C PRO A 617 3.57 -0.90 29.37
N LYS A 618 3.45 -2.17 29.77
CA LYS A 618 3.88 -2.70 31.07
C LYS A 618 5.15 -3.56 30.99
N SER A 619 5.85 -3.55 29.85
CA SER A 619 7.04 -4.40 29.64
C SER A 619 8.21 -4.01 30.55
N LYS A 620 8.97 -5.01 31.01
CA LYS A 620 10.30 -4.78 31.61
C LYS A 620 11.36 -4.61 30.52
N TYR A 621 12.43 -3.89 30.81
CA TYR A 621 13.58 -3.72 29.90
C TYR A 621 14.86 -4.21 30.57
N LEU A 622 15.47 -5.23 29.98
CA LEU A 622 16.75 -5.79 30.40
C LEU A 622 17.83 -5.31 29.43
N PHE A 623 18.78 -4.53 29.93
CA PHE A 623 19.95 -4.13 29.17
C PHE A 623 21.12 -5.08 29.42
N ILE A 624 21.86 -5.44 28.38
CA ILE A 624 23.21 -5.98 28.55
C ILE A 624 24.24 -4.90 28.25
N VAL A 625 25.18 -4.73 29.18
CA VAL A 625 26.22 -3.71 29.13
C VAL A 625 27.58 -4.40 29.15
N ARG A 626 28.55 -3.78 28.49
CA ARG A 626 29.96 -4.16 28.48
C ARG A 626 30.77 -2.86 28.59
N HIS A 627 32.04 -2.94 28.97
CA HIS A 627 32.95 -1.80 28.88
C HIS A 627 32.79 -1.08 27.53
N PRO A 628 32.33 0.20 27.51
CA PRO A 628 31.79 0.82 26.30
C PRO A 628 32.83 0.94 25.19
N ILE A 629 34.06 1.35 25.51
CA ILE A 629 35.13 1.49 24.50
C ILE A 629 35.57 0.13 23.94
N GLN A 630 35.71 -0.89 24.80
CA GLN A 630 36.08 -2.22 24.36
C GLN A 630 35.01 -2.85 23.45
N GLY A 631 33.73 -2.64 23.78
CA GLY A 631 32.58 -3.02 22.96
C GLY A 631 32.53 -2.26 21.64
N LEU A 632 32.77 -0.94 21.68
CA LEU A 632 32.82 -0.07 20.51
C LEU A 632 33.91 -0.52 19.53
N GLU A 633 35.16 -0.65 19.97
CA GLU A 633 36.25 -1.13 19.13
C GLU A 633 35.98 -2.52 18.56
N SER A 634 35.42 -3.43 19.37
CA SER A 634 35.06 -4.77 18.90
C SER A 634 34.05 -4.70 17.76
N TRP A 635 33.14 -3.73 17.77
CA TRP A 635 32.17 -3.52 16.70
C TRP A 635 32.80 -2.85 15.48
N MET A 636 33.58 -1.78 15.69
CA MET A 636 34.31 -1.07 14.65
C MET A 636 35.26 -1.99 13.88
N LEU A 637 35.94 -2.94 14.55
CA LEU A 637 36.82 -3.93 13.92
C LEU A 637 36.10 -4.80 12.90
N THR A 638 34.83 -5.14 13.13
CA THR A 638 34.03 -5.88 12.14
C THR A 638 33.67 -5.00 10.95
N GLY A 639 33.36 -3.73 11.17
CA GLY A 639 33.17 -2.75 10.09
C GLY A 639 34.43 -2.58 9.25
N LEU A 640 35.58 -2.43 9.92
CA LEU A 640 36.89 -2.26 9.29
C LEU A 640 37.29 -3.51 8.49
N LYS A 641 37.18 -4.72 9.05
CA LYS A 641 37.46 -5.94 8.31
C LYS A 641 36.61 -6.07 7.03
N ASN A 642 35.31 -5.78 7.13
CA ASN A 642 34.42 -5.79 5.97
C ASN A 642 34.83 -4.72 4.93
N PHE A 643 35.29 -3.57 5.40
CA PHE A 643 35.81 -2.50 4.55
C PHE A 643 37.05 -2.96 3.79
N GLU A 644 38.00 -3.57 4.50
CA GLU A 644 39.26 -4.07 3.96
C GLU A 644 39.08 -5.22 2.97
N GLU A 645 38.24 -6.22 3.29
CA GLU A 645 37.97 -7.36 2.41
C GLU A 645 37.31 -6.94 1.08
N ARG A 646 36.46 -5.92 1.11
CA ARG A 646 35.79 -5.40 -0.10
C ARG A 646 36.73 -4.62 -1.02
N HIS A 647 37.70 -3.90 -0.43
CA HIS A 647 38.52 -2.93 -1.18
C HIS A 647 39.93 -3.44 -1.48
N GLY A 648 40.30 -4.63 -1.01
CA GLY A 648 41.56 -5.32 -1.34
C GLY A 648 42.75 -4.37 -1.30
N TYR A 649 43.38 -4.22 -0.12
CA TYR A 649 44.48 -3.33 0.27
C TYR A 649 45.59 -2.88 -0.73
N ARG A 650 45.63 -3.34 -1.99
CA ARG A 650 46.80 -3.31 -2.85
C ARG A 650 46.78 -2.38 -4.07
N GLU A 651 45.69 -1.71 -4.46
CA GLU A 651 45.70 -0.99 -5.76
C GLU A 651 45.31 0.49 -5.79
N PHE A 652 44.81 1.06 -4.69
CA PHE A 652 44.57 2.51 -4.64
C PHE A 652 45.81 3.21 -4.07
N GLY A 653 46.76 3.53 -4.95
CA GLY A 653 47.77 4.54 -4.61
C GLY A 653 47.07 5.84 -4.17
N LYS A 654 47.68 6.60 -3.25
CA LYS A 654 47.12 7.88 -2.79
C LYS A 654 46.82 8.78 -3.99
N ARG A 655 45.56 9.15 -4.17
CA ARG A 655 45.07 9.96 -5.28
C ARG A 655 44.17 11.07 -4.76
N ASN A 656 44.00 12.10 -5.57
CA ASN A 656 43.07 13.18 -5.26
C ASN A 656 41.62 12.64 -5.34
N PHE A 657 40.74 13.04 -4.42
CA PHE A 657 39.32 12.65 -4.40
C PHE A 657 38.63 12.85 -5.76
N CYS A 658 38.99 13.92 -6.49
CA CYS A 658 38.44 14.23 -7.82
C CYS A 658 38.83 13.21 -8.92
N GLU A 659 39.81 12.35 -8.67
CA GLU A 659 40.25 11.29 -9.59
C GLU A 659 39.49 9.97 -9.39
N PHE A 660 38.70 9.86 -8.32
CA PHE A 660 37.87 8.68 -8.05
C PHE A 660 36.62 8.71 -8.92
N SER A 661 36.27 7.56 -9.47
CA SER A 661 34.96 7.34 -10.06
C SER A 661 33.87 7.44 -8.99
N VAL A 662 32.65 7.80 -9.41
CA VAL A 662 31.48 7.85 -8.52
C VAL A 662 31.27 6.54 -7.77
N LYS A 663 31.54 5.39 -8.41
CA LYS A 663 31.42 4.08 -7.78
C LYS A 663 32.40 3.91 -6.61
N GLU A 664 33.67 4.29 -6.80
CA GLU A 664 34.68 4.16 -5.76
C GLU A 664 34.39 5.08 -4.56
N VAL A 665 33.88 6.29 -4.82
CA VAL A 665 33.40 7.19 -3.75
C VAL A 665 32.23 6.58 -2.98
N LEU A 666 31.27 5.96 -3.67
CA LEU A 666 30.13 5.30 -3.02
C LEU A 666 30.54 4.07 -2.21
N ASP A 667 31.44 3.25 -2.75
CA ASP A 667 31.98 2.06 -2.07
C ASP A 667 32.78 2.47 -0.81
N PHE A 668 33.60 3.51 -0.93
CA PHE A 668 34.30 4.14 0.19
C PHE A 668 33.31 4.62 1.26
N ASN A 669 32.29 5.39 0.87
CA ASN A 669 31.28 5.92 1.79
C ASN A 669 30.50 4.84 2.53
N GLN A 670 30.07 3.80 1.81
CA GLN A 670 29.35 2.67 2.41
C GLN A 670 30.24 1.95 3.43
N GLY A 671 31.51 1.77 3.08
CA GLY A 671 32.52 1.18 3.91
C GLY A 671 32.83 1.97 5.18
N TRP A 672 33.12 3.26 5.03
CA TRP A 672 33.36 4.20 6.12
C TRP A 672 32.19 4.23 7.09
N ARG A 673 30.96 4.29 6.56
CA ARG A 673 29.74 4.25 7.37
C ARG A 673 29.70 3.03 8.29
N LYS A 674 30.14 1.85 7.83
CA LYS A 674 30.18 0.63 8.65
C LYS A 674 31.21 0.70 9.79
N VAL A 675 32.24 1.54 9.67
CA VAL A 675 33.24 1.77 10.72
C VAL A 675 32.72 2.74 11.78
N VAL A 676 32.00 3.80 11.39
CA VAL A 676 31.51 4.84 12.33
C VAL A 676 30.09 4.59 12.87
N GLU A 677 29.28 3.76 12.21
CA GLU A 677 27.93 3.36 12.66
C GLU A 677 27.86 2.87 14.12
N PRO A 678 28.85 2.12 14.66
CA PRO A 678 28.91 1.78 16.08
C PRO A 678 28.91 2.99 17.02
N ILE A 679 29.62 4.08 16.67
CA ILE A 679 29.66 5.33 17.45
C ILE A 679 28.26 5.94 17.49
N HIS A 680 27.63 6.07 16.31
CA HIS A 680 26.28 6.60 16.19
C HIS A 680 25.27 5.79 16.99
N SER A 681 25.32 4.46 16.86
CA SER A 681 24.37 3.55 17.51
C SER A 681 24.44 3.65 19.03
N MET A 682 25.65 3.70 19.60
CA MET A 682 25.83 3.77 21.05
C MET A 682 25.41 5.13 21.63
N PHE A 683 25.75 6.24 20.96
CA PHE A 683 25.34 7.57 21.44
C PHE A 683 23.86 7.83 21.23
N ASN A 684 23.29 7.44 20.09
CA ASN A 684 21.85 7.58 19.87
C ASN A 684 21.04 6.86 20.97
N LEU A 685 21.47 5.66 21.38
CA LEU A 685 20.83 4.91 22.47
C LEU A 685 20.83 5.66 23.81
N LEU A 686 21.91 6.36 24.16
CA LEU A 686 21.99 7.21 25.36
C LEU A 686 21.08 8.44 25.27
N MET A 687 20.78 8.88 24.05
CA MET A 687 19.98 10.07 23.74
C MET A 687 18.49 9.80 23.53
N LEU A 688 18.07 8.53 23.42
CA LEU A 688 16.66 8.16 23.24
C LEU A 688 15.76 8.68 24.40
N PRO A 689 14.43 8.77 24.18
CA PRO A 689 13.46 9.14 25.22
C PRO A 689 13.52 8.21 26.44
N ASN A 690 13.24 8.77 27.62
CA ASN A 690 13.39 8.14 28.93
C ASN A 690 12.57 6.84 29.06
N ILE A 691 13.26 5.70 29.18
CA ILE A 691 12.67 4.43 29.64
C ILE A 691 12.63 4.47 31.17
N ASP A 692 11.44 4.35 31.76
CA ASP A 692 11.26 4.43 33.22
C ASP A 692 12.24 3.49 33.96
N SER A 693 13.10 4.09 34.78
CA SER A 693 14.14 3.40 35.55
C SER A 693 13.57 2.38 36.55
N LYS A 694 12.27 2.43 36.86
CA LYS A 694 11.61 1.43 37.71
C LYS A 694 11.43 0.07 37.03
N VAL A 695 11.28 0.06 35.70
CA VAL A 695 11.05 -1.17 34.91
C VAL A 695 12.27 -1.59 34.10
N CYS A 696 13.38 -0.85 34.22
CA CYS A 696 14.61 -1.04 33.47
C CYS A 696 15.77 -1.45 34.39
N ARG A 697 16.52 -2.50 34.03
CA ARG A 697 17.79 -2.88 34.68
C ARG A 697 18.81 -3.30 33.64
N GLY A 698 20.09 -3.04 33.89
CA GLY A 698 21.17 -3.55 33.06
C GLY A 698 22.11 -4.49 33.79
N VAL A 699 22.64 -5.48 33.08
CA VAL A 699 23.57 -6.49 33.59
C VAL A 699 24.88 -6.45 32.80
N LYS A 700 26.01 -6.58 33.50
CA LYS A 700 27.33 -6.61 32.87
C LYS A 700 27.60 -7.97 32.24
N LEU A 701 28.04 -7.98 30.99
CA LEU A 701 28.53 -9.18 30.33
C LEU A 701 29.72 -9.76 31.10
N GLU A 702 30.59 -8.91 31.65
CA GLU A 702 31.76 -9.34 32.41
C GLU A 702 31.36 -10.12 33.66
N ASP A 703 30.35 -9.63 34.40
CA ASP A 703 29.91 -10.27 35.63
C ASP A 703 29.22 -11.62 35.33
N ILE A 704 28.40 -11.68 34.27
CA ILE A 704 27.78 -12.93 33.81
C ILE A 704 28.86 -13.95 33.44
N LYS A 705 29.89 -13.55 32.68
CA LYS A 705 30.95 -14.48 32.24
C LYS A 705 31.90 -14.92 33.34
N ARG A 706 32.24 -14.03 34.28
CA ARG A 706 33.21 -14.33 35.34
C ARG A 706 32.58 -14.93 36.59
N SER A 707 31.30 -14.67 36.85
CA SER A 707 30.63 -15.11 38.08
C SER A 707 29.17 -15.51 37.85
N PRO A 708 28.86 -16.39 36.88
CA PRO A 708 27.49 -16.69 36.46
C PRO A 708 26.59 -17.14 37.62
N ARG A 709 27.11 -17.99 38.51
CA ARG A 709 26.39 -18.51 39.70
C ARG A 709 26.03 -17.44 40.74
N GLN A 710 26.65 -16.27 40.69
CA GLN A 710 26.32 -15.14 41.57
C GLN A 710 25.31 -14.19 40.91
N ILE A 711 25.38 -14.03 39.60
CA ILE A 711 24.64 -13.02 38.84
C ILE A 711 23.29 -13.57 38.33
N LEU A 712 23.29 -14.78 37.76
CA LEU A 712 22.10 -15.36 37.14
C LEU A 712 20.94 -15.60 38.12
N PRO A 713 21.15 -16.04 39.38
CA PRO A 713 20.03 -16.16 40.32
C PRO A 713 19.36 -14.82 40.64
N LYS A 714 20.15 -13.73 40.69
CA LYS A 714 19.63 -12.38 40.91
C LYS A 714 18.85 -11.87 39.69
N LEU A 715 19.33 -12.19 38.50
CA LEU A 715 18.63 -11.90 37.25
C LEU A 715 17.30 -12.66 37.17
N ALA A 716 17.30 -13.95 37.50
CA ALA A 716 16.10 -14.78 37.56
C ALA A 716 15.06 -14.20 38.53
N SER A 717 15.50 -13.83 39.74
CA SER A 717 14.64 -13.19 40.74
C SER A 717 14.02 -11.88 40.24
N TRP A 718 14.78 -11.00 39.59
CA TRP A 718 14.25 -9.74 39.05
C TRP A 718 13.28 -9.95 37.88
N LEU A 719 13.53 -10.96 37.04
CA LEU A 719 12.64 -11.36 35.95
C LEU A 719 11.35 -12.03 36.45
N ASN A 720 11.30 -12.46 37.71
CA ASN A 720 10.25 -13.31 38.27
C ASN A 720 10.19 -14.69 37.59
N ILE A 721 11.35 -15.33 37.43
CA ILE A 721 11.47 -16.71 36.91
C ILE A 721 12.24 -17.57 37.92
N SER A 722 12.12 -18.88 37.79
CA SER A 722 12.91 -19.83 38.56
C SER A 722 14.41 -19.74 38.21
N ASN A 723 15.29 -20.11 39.15
CA ASN A 723 16.73 -20.23 38.87
C ASN A 723 17.00 -21.64 38.34
N ASP A 724 16.56 -21.89 37.10
CA ASP A 724 16.70 -23.18 36.42
C ASP A 724 18.12 -23.41 35.87
N GLU A 725 18.51 -24.68 35.69
CA GLU A 725 19.81 -25.05 35.10
C GLU A 725 19.96 -24.57 33.64
N ALA A 726 18.86 -24.35 32.91
CA ALA A 726 18.87 -23.77 31.57
C ALA A 726 19.64 -22.43 31.53
N LEU A 727 19.58 -21.61 32.58
CA LEU A 727 20.29 -20.32 32.67
C LEU A 727 21.81 -20.45 32.57
N TYR A 728 22.37 -21.63 32.80
CA TYR A 728 23.80 -21.90 32.80
C TYR A 728 24.28 -22.61 31.52
N ASN A 729 23.36 -22.86 30.58
CA ASN A 729 23.65 -23.58 29.35
C ASN A 729 23.31 -22.67 28.14
N PRO A 730 24.32 -22.07 27.47
CA PRO A 730 24.09 -21.19 26.34
C PRO A 730 23.70 -21.98 25.09
N THR A 731 22.40 -22.15 24.87
CA THR A 731 21.86 -22.92 23.74
C THR A 731 20.90 -22.14 22.86
N PHE A 732 20.61 -22.69 21.68
CA PHE A 732 19.45 -22.33 20.86
C PHE A 732 18.80 -23.60 20.31
N SER A 733 17.54 -23.83 20.66
CA SER A 733 16.85 -25.11 20.40
C SER A 733 17.69 -26.31 20.85
N GLY A 734 18.24 -26.24 22.07
CA GLY A 734 19.05 -27.31 22.68
C GLY A 734 20.45 -27.50 22.09
N MET A 735 20.82 -26.78 21.02
CA MET A 735 22.16 -26.81 20.45
C MET A 735 23.06 -25.77 21.09
N GLU A 736 24.29 -26.16 21.43
CA GLU A 736 25.28 -25.26 22.03
C GLU A 736 25.64 -24.07 21.14
N TYR A 737 25.62 -22.87 21.71
CA TYR A 737 25.94 -21.60 21.04
C TYR A 737 27.37 -21.13 21.35
N TRP A 738 28.14 -20.88 20.29
CA TRP A 738 29.56 -20.45 20.35
C TRP A 738 29.78 -18.97 20.03
N GLY A 739 28.71 -18.20 19.85
CA GLY A 739 28.83 -16.81 19.42
C GLY A 739 29.27 -16.67 17.95
N PRO A 740 29.26 -15.42 17.42
CA PRO A 740 29.89 -15.13 16.15
C PRO A 740 31.42 -15.21 16.26
N ILE A 741 32.09 -15.51 15.14
CA ILE A 741 33.55 -15.50 15.06
C ILE A 741 34.08 -14.09 15.33
N SER A 742 34.91 -13.96 16.36
CA SER A 742 35.65 -12.73 16.67
C SER A 742 36.88 -12.59 15.78
N VAL A 743 37.16 -11.36 15.32
CA VAL A 743 38.35 -11.04 14.50
C VAL A 743 39.64 -11.36 15.26
N ASN A 744 39.67 -11.14 16.58
CA ASN A 744 40.90 -11.26 17.37
C ASN A 744 40.97 -12.54 18.21
N SER A 745 39.82 -13.09 18.60
CA SER A 745 39.77 -14.19 19.57
C SER A 745 39.17 -15.49 19.00
N GLY A 746 38.76 -15.51 17.73
CA GLY A 746 38.12 -16.68 17.12
C GLY A 746 36.72 -16.99 17.67
N LEU A 747 36.34 -18.27 17.65
CA LEU A 747 35.09 -18.76 18.24
C LEU A 747 35.19 -18.77 19.78
N VAL A 748 34.12 -18.37 20.47
CA VAL A 748 34.12 -18.13 21.91
C VAL A 748 32.99 -18.92 22.57
N ARG A 749 33.34 -19.99 23.27
CA ARG A 749 32.36 -20.92 23.87
C ARG A 749 31.79 -20.38 25.17
N GLY A 750 30.46 -20.32 25.28
CA GLY A 750 29.74 -20.01 26.53
C GLY A 750 30.33 -18.86 27.36
N PHE A 751 30.70 -19.16 28.60
CA PHE A 751 31.25 -18.18 29.55
C PHE A 751 32.73 -17.81 29.34
N ASP A 752 33.36 -18.21 28.22
CA ASP A 752 34.75 -17.83 27.90
C ASP A 752 34.94 -16.30 27.90
N ALA A 753 35.88 -15.81 28.72
CA ALA A 753 36.18 -14.40 28.94
C ALA A 753 37.21 -13.82 27.96
N LYS A 754 37.84 -14.62 27.07
CA LYS A 754 38.86 -14.14 26.12
C LYS A 754 38.48 -12.85 25.39
N PRO A 755 37.25 -12.64 24.90
CA PRO A 755 36.90 -11.39 24.23
C PRO A 755 36.90 -10.19 25.18
N LEU A 756 36.65 -10.40 26.47
CA LEU A 756 36.60 -9.40 27.54
C LEU A 756 37.98 -9.02 28.06
N ASP A 757 38.99 -9.87 27.84
CA ASP A 757 40.35 -9.64 28.35
C ASP A 757 41.25 -8.91 27.34
N LEU A 758 40.67 -8.41 26.24
CA LEU A 758 41.39 -7.63 25.22
C LEU A 758 41.63 -6.18 25.68
N THR A 759 42.82 -5.66 25.46
CA THR A 759 43.15 -4.26 25.76
C THR A 759 42.42 -3.29 24.82
N ILE A 760 42.16 -2.08 25.33
CA ILE A 760 41.63 -0.94 24.55
C ILE A 760 42.77 -0.32 23.73
N GLY A 761 42.45 0.26 22.58
CA GLY A 761 43.44 0.92 21.70
C GLY A 761 43.85 0.06 20.50
N ARG A 762 42.97 -0.84 20.06
CA ARG A 762 43.14 -1.67 18.86
C ARG A 762 42.82 -0.91 17.58
N ILE A 763 41.90 0.05 17.66
CA ILE A 763 41.54 0.97 16.57
C ILE A 763 41.71 2.41 17.01
N LEU A 764 41.27 2.75 18.21
CA LEU A 764 41.17 4.13 18.68
C LEU A 764 42.54 4.58 19.20
N GLY A 765 42.93 5.82 18.89
CA GLY A 765 44.13 6.42 19.48
C GLY A 765 43.89 6.91 20.92
N GLN A 766 44.95 7.39 21.59
CA GLN A 766 44.87 7.85 22.98
C GLN A 766 43.94 9.05 23.14
N ARG A 767 43.93 9.97 22.17
CA ARG A 767 43.03 11.12 22.17
C ARG A 767 41.59 10.67 21.98
N ASP A 768 41.36 9.77 21.02
CA ASP A 768 40.04 9.20 20.75
C ASP A 768 39.46 8.54 22.01
N ILE A 769 40.30 7.75 22.70
CA ILE A 769 39.93 7.08 23.95
C ILE A 769 39.58 8.12 25.02
N LYS A 770 40.39 9.16 25.24
CA LYS A 770 40.08 10.20 26.24
C LYS A 770 38.74 10.91 25.94
N ILE A 771 38.48 11.24 24.67
CA ILE A 771 37.19 11.83 24.25
C ILE A 771 36.05 10.86 24.60
N LEU A 772 36.15 9.60 24.18
CA LEU A 772 35.09 8.62 24.36
C LEU A 772 34.89 8.20 25.82
N GLU A 773 35.94 8.10 26.64
CA GLU A 773 35.82 7.87 28.10
C GLU A 773 35.06 9.01 28.77
N THR A 774 35.35 10.25 28.36
CA THR A 774 34.67 11.45 28.87
C THR A 774 33.19 11.41 28.49
N LEU A 775 32.87 11.11 27.24
CA LEU A 775 31.49 11.02 26.77
C LEU A 775 30.75 9.81 27.35
N PHE A 776 31.40 8.67 27.59
CA PHE A 776 30.76 7.52 28.24
C PHE A 776 30.81 7.57 29.77
N TRP A 777 31.35 8.65 30.37
CA TRP A 777 31.67 8.68 31.80
C TRP A 777 30.49 8.30 32.71
N VAL A 778 29.28 8.82 32.44
CA VAL A 778 28.09 8.51 33.26
C VAL A 778 27.83 7.00 33.31
N LEU A 779 27.88 6.32 32.16
CA LEU A 779 27.73 4.86 32.07
C LEU A 779 28.90 4.15 32.76
N MET A 780 30.13 4.62 32.52
CA MET A 780 31.33 4.01 33.10
C MET A 780 31.34 4.08 34.63
N LYS A 781 30.89 5.20 35.20
CA LYS A 781 30.72 5.38 36.64
C LYS A 781 29.66 4.44 37.18
N GLU A 782 28.48 4.42 36.56
CA GLU A 782 27.34 3.61 37.01
C GLU A 782 27.67 2.11 37.06
N TYR A 783 28.46 1.62 36.10
CA TYR A 783 28.86 0.21 35.99
C TYR A 783 30.26 -0.10 36.53
N LYS A 784 30.88 0.85 37.25
CA LYS A 784 32.20 0.74 37.87
C LYS A 784 33.32 0.34 36.90
N TYR A 785 33.27 0.86 35.68
CA TYR A 785 34.37 0.76 34.70
C TYR A 785 35.41 1.86 34.87
N THR A 786 35.17 2.88 35.70
CA THR A 786 36.12 3.95 35.98
C THR A 786 36.18 4.27 37.47
N THR A 787 37.35 4.68 37.93
CA THR A 787 37.59 5.24 39.27
C THR A 787 37.65 6.78 39.25
N LYS A 788 37.54 7.41 38.07
CA LYS A 788 37.56 8.86 37.92
C LYS A 788 36.44 9.51 38.73
N THR A 789 36.81 10.53 39.49
CA THR A 789 35.87 11.32 40.28
C THR A 789 35.01 12.21 39.38
N TYR A 790 34.04 12.90 39.99
CA TYR A 790 33.23 13.86 39.26
C TYR A 790 34.08 15.09 38.84
N GLU A 791 35.03 15.48 39.68
CA GLU A 791 36.00 16.56 39.41
C GLU A 791 36.93 16.19 38.24
N ASP A 792 37.38 14.93 38.19
CA ASP A 792 38.15 14.43 37.04
C ASP A 792 37.34 14.50 35.75
N PHE A 793 36.04 14.17 35.81
CA PHE A 793 35.14 14.26 34.67
C PHE A 793 34.93 15.71 34.20
N GLU A 794 34.72 16.66 35.10
CA GLU A 794 34.57 18.08 34.71
C GLU A 794 35.83 18.65 34.06
N ARG A 795 37.01 18.26 34.58
CA ARG A 795 38.29 18.59 33.96
C ARG A 795 38.39 17.97 32.57
N ASP A 796 38.15 16.66 32.45
CA ASP A 796 38.21 15.95 31.19
C ASP A 796 37.22 16.53 30.16
N LEU A 797 36.02 16.94 30.59
CA LEU A 797 35.01 17.58 29.73
C LEU A 797 35.50 18.90 29.14
N SER A 798 36.24 19.68 29.92
CA SER A 798 36.87 20.92 29.47
C SER A 798 38.05 20.65 28.54
N ASP A 799 38.89 19.66 28.88
CA ASP A 799 40.07 19.27 28.11
C ASP A 799 39.72 18.77 26.70
N VAL A 800 38.62 18.01 26.55
CA VAL A 800 38.26 17.40 25.26
C VAL A 800 37.51 18.36 24.33
N ALA A 801 36.97 19.47 24.84
CA ALA A 801 36.13 20.38 24.07
C ALA A 801 36.81 20.92 22.78
N PRO A 802 38.09 21.33 22.81
CA PRO A 802 38.79 21.80 21.61
C PRO A 802 38.99 20.70 20.55
N TRP A 803 38.99 19.42 20.96
CA TRP A 803 39.28 18.30 20.07
C TRP A 803 38.06 17.79 19.31
N LEU A 804 36.84 18.25 19.65
CA LEU A 804 35.60 17.72 19.05
C LEU A 804 35.41 18.14 17.59
N ASP A 805 36.07 19.22 17.17
CA ASP A 805 36.10 19.69 15.79
C ASP A 805 37.23 19.08 14.96
N GLU A 806 38.16 18.38 15.60
CA GLU A 806 39.27 17.71 14.94
C GLU A 806 38.93 16.25 14.63
N PRO A 807 39.43 15.67 13.52
CA PRO A 807 39.16 14.27 13.21
C PRO A 807 39.69 13.31 14.24
N PHE A 808 38.98 12.21 14.50
CA PHE A 808 39.56 11.16 15.35
C PHE A 808 40.86 10.62 14.73
N GLU A 809 41.78 10.15 15.56
CA GLU A 809 43.07 9.61 15.12
C GLU A 809 42.86 8.39 14.21
N PHE A 810 41.86 7.55 14.50
CA PHE A 810 41.51 6.43 13.61
C PHE A 810 40.99 6.91 12.25
N GLU A 811 40.23 8.00 12.20
CA GLU A 811 39.71 8.57 10.95
C GLU A 811 40.85 9.14 10.11
N THR A 812 41.76 9.89 10.73
CA THR A 812 42.96 10.40 10.06
C THR A 812 43.79 9.26 9.48
N ARG A 813 44.04 8.20 10.27
CA ARG A 813 44.76 7.01 9.81
C ARG A 813 44.04 6.29 8.67
N LEU A 814 42.72 6.14 8.75
CA LEU A 814 41.93 5.42 7.75
C LEU A 814 41.82 6.23 6.45
N PHE A 815 41.52 7.52 6.54
CA PHE A 815 41.36 8.42 5.39
C PHE A 815 42.68 8.60 4.63
N GLY A 816 43.79 8.81 5.35
CA GLY A 816 45.12 8.96 4.76
C GLY A 816 45.67 7.71 4.06
N ARG A 817 44.99 6.57 4.15
CA ARG A 817 45.28 5.38 3.33
C ARG A 817 44.72 5.48 1.91
N PHE A 818 43.65 6.25 1.70
CA PHE A 818 42.95 6.35 0.41
C PHE A 818 43.22 7.68 -0.30
N PHE A 819 43.31 8.77 0.46
CA PHE A 819 43.42 10.11 -0.08
C PHE A 819 44.76 10.77 0.30
N ASP A 820 45.23 11.67 -0.56
CA ASP A 820 46.34 12.57 -0.24
C ASP A 820 45.88 13.77 0.61
N ASN A 821 46.82 14.63 1.01
CA ASN A 821 46.53 15.78 1.88
C ASN A 821 45.76 16.91 1.18
N SER A 822 45.37 16.77 -0.10
CA SER A 822 44.68 17.83 -0.84
C SER A 822 43.18 17.94 -0.52
N ASN A 823 42.60 16.92 0.14
CA ASN A 823 41.19 16.88 0.51
C ASN A 823 41.04 16.77 2.04
N PRO A 824 40.55 17.80 2.73
CA PRO A 824 40.37 17.72 4.18
C PRO A 824 39.18 16.81 4.51
N ILE A 825 39.41 15.78 5.33
CA ILE A 825 38.36 14.87 5.83
C ILE A 825 37.18 15.62 6.47
N THR A 826 37.42 16.82 6.99
CA THR A 826 36.42 17.69 7.63
C THR A 826 35.30 18.16 6.69
N GLU A 827 35.54 18.15 5.38
CA GLU A 827 34.55 18.49 4.36
C GLU A 827 33.66 17.29 3.98
N HIS A 828 33.99 16.09 4.46
CA HIS A 828 33.25 14.88 4.09
C HIS A 828 31.91 14.77 4.87
N PRO A 829 30.75 14.54 4.21
CA PRO A 829 29.45 14.54 4.89
C PRO A 829 29.34 13.53 6.04
N ILE A 830 29.93 12.35 5.88
CA ILE A 830 29.89 11.31 6.93
C ILE A 830 30.67 11.77 8.16
N PHE A 831 31.84 12.40 7.95
CA PHE A 831 32.65 12.97 9.02
C PHE A 831 31.86 14.03 9.79
N GLN A 832 31.25 14.97 9.06
CA GLN A 832 30.45 16.05 9.64
C GLN A 832 29.30 15.50 10.48
N SER A 833 28.63 14.44 10.02
CA SER A 833 27.55 13.80 10.78
C SER A 833 28.03 13.17 12.10
N THR A 834 29.17 12.47 12.08
CA THR A 834 29.75 11.84 13.28
C THR A 834 30.15 12.90 14.30
N HIS A 835 30.88 13.92 13.87
CA HIS A 835 31.37 14.98 14.75
C HIS A 835 30.25 15.89 15.26
N LYS A 836 29.17 16.08 14.50
CA LYS A 836 27.97 16.78 14.98
C LYS A 836 27.31 16.00 16.13
N LEU A 837 27.19 14.67 16.02
CA LEU A 837 26.65 13.84 17.09
C LEU A 837 27.54 13.84 18.34
N VAL A 838 28.86 13.73 18.17
CA VAL A 838 29.84 13.80 19.26
C VAL A 838 29.75 15.14 20.01
N LYS A 839 29.67 16.26 19.28
CA LYS A 839 29.48 17.59 19.87
C LYS A 839 28.15 17.77 20.58
N LEU A 840 27.06 17.25 20.01
CA LEU A 840 25.74 17.26 20.65
C LEU A 840 25.78 16.48 21.97
N THR A 841 26.43 15.31 21.97
CA THR A 841 26.60 14.47 23.15
C THR A 841 27.39 15.19 24.23
N TRP A 842 28.51 15.83 23.85
CA TRP A 842 29.28 16.69 24.76
C TRP A 842 28.44 17.84 25.33
N THR A 843 27.66 18.52 24.48
CA THR A 843 26.81 19.65 24.89
C THR A 843 25.76 19.21 25.92
N LYS A 844 25.17 18.02 25.75
CA LYS A 844 24.24 17.47 26.73
C LYS A 844 24.92 17.17 28.07
N LEU A 845 26.13 16.64 28.04
CA LEU A 845 26.90 16.40 29.26
C LEU A 845 27.36 17.69 29.94
N SER A 846 27.76 18.72 29.18
CA SER A 846 28.22 19.99 29.76
C SER A 846 27.09 20.81 30.36
N THR A 847 25.87 20.72 29.82
CA THR A 847 24.69 21.43 30.34
C THR A 847 23.91 20.64 31.37
N GLY A 848 23.66 19.35 31.13
CA GLY A 848 22.81 18.50 31.95
C GLY A 848 23.57 17.58 32.91
N LYS A 849 24.84 17.24 32.64
CA LYS A 849 25.67 16.32 33.45
C LYS A 849 25.07 14.93 33.66
N HIS A 850 24.16 14.50 32.79
CA HIS A 850 23.54 13.17 32.84
C HIS A 850 23.05 12.73 31.45
N TYR A 851 22.72 11.45 31.32
CA TYR A 851 21.99 10.90 30.18
C TYR A 851 20.58 10.47 30.61
N THR A 852 19.65 10.45 29.65
CA THR A 852 18.27 10.01 29.88
C THR A 852 18.15 8.50 29.99
N ASN A 853 19.00 7.72 29.31
CA ASN A 853 18.88 6.26 29.18
C ASN A 853 20.13 5.49 29.61
N VAL A 854 20.67 5.78 30.79
CA VAL A 854 21.64 4.87 31.44
C VAL A 854 20.86 3.90 32.32
N PRO A 855 20.76 2.60 31.96
CA PRO A 855 20.00 1.64 32.75
C PRO A 855 20.65 1.46 34.12
N PRO A 856 19.88 1.48 35.23
CA PRO A 856 20.43 1.17 36.54
C PRO A 856 20.99 -0.26 36.57
N PRO A 857 22.11 -0.51 37.23
CA PRO A 857 22.70 -1.84 37.30
C PRO A 857 21.77 -2.76 38.11
N LEU A 858 21.64 -4.01 37.66
CA LEU A 858 20.90 -5.04 38.37
C LEU A 858 21.50 -5.31 39.76
N ILE A 859 22.82 -5.15 39.88
CA ILE A 859 23.60 -5.38 41.08
C ILE A 859 24.43 -4.13 41.31
N VAL A 860 24.21 -3.48 42.45
CA VAL A 860 24.90 -2.25 42.88
C VAL A 860 26.27 -2.57 43.45
#